data_AF-A0A1V5HM26-F1
#
_entry.id   AF-A0A1V5HM26-F1
#
_cell.length_a   1.000
_cell.length_b   1.000
_cell.length_c   1.000
_cell.angle_alpha   90.00
_cell.angle_beta   90.00
_cell.angle_gamma   90.00
#
_symmetry.space_group_name_H-M   'P 1'
#
loop_
_entity.id
_entity.type
_entity.pdbx_description
1 polymer ?
#
loop_
_entity_poly.entity_id
_entity_poly.type
_entity_poly.pdbx_seq_one_letter_code
_entity_poly.pdbx_strand_id
1 'polypeptide(L)'
;MKKTNLPKLILALVFLLFFGALTVFLAIDLIEPISLSIQSNDLEPLFTKFASYGYWAPFFITIFQTLQLLIVFLPSQLTHMIAGFMLGPIWGFIACISGMIIGNILIYLLVRKFGPRFLNIFSKKQVKKLENITLPFASKKFMGALAVMYLVPGIPYGLIAFTAANSKLRFPRYVFITTLASAPTLLLGIGFGNISHQINWIYTLLIALLLIIIAGIAAAFYPKIMKKLMSMPQKYGMDYYRNNVRKPRPLLYGAIVLFLKLFFFPRFRVKIDKTAIKDVKQPAVIIFNHPSKYDFIWSFVPLHPWKINAVTAYYYFCHYDLGWLIHQLGAFPKMLFQPDLKSMRNILKVKKNHGNLGLAPEGRLSAYGTLESITPATGKLLKNLEMNVIYSQIHGSYFTFPKWSKFSRKGRVEIKYSLLFSASELAHLSIEEIDDRLFTAMNYDEYAWQAVNQVPYKGKKFAEGLEHILYLCPVCHQEYSLTAHGSDLECQHCHTKIHLNPYYDLESDNDLIPKNIRDWYLWQKQVEKENIAHPDYSLSSHVKVKLPDPKGKGFALVGEGTTTLSKQGVFFTGILNGEPTEILFKLQNVPAIPFGVNEDFEIYHNDTLYYFIPDNIRECVKWSVVGELLYIKYIKEKQHE
;
A
#
# COMPACT_ATOMS: atom_id res chain seq x y z
N MET A 1 -18.84 22.83 33.72
CA MET A 1 -17.56 23.57 33.80
C MET A 1 -16.40 22.57 33.71
N LYS A 2 -15.59 22.59 32.65
CA LYS A 2 -14.40 21.72 32.55
C LYS A 2 -13.34 22.24 33.54
N LYS A 3 -13.02 21.47 34.58
CA LYS A 3 -11.88 21.73 35.48
C LYS A 3 -10.62 21.88 34.64
N THR A 4 -10.16 23.10 34.44
CA THR A 4 -8.84 23.38 33.88
C THR A 4 -7.81 22.90 34.89
N ASN A 5 -6.99 21.92 34.50
CA ASN A 5 -5.90 21.41 35.34
C ASN A 5 -4.88 22.53 35.55
N LEU A 6 -5.02 23.27 36.66
CA LEU A 6 -4.13 24.35 37.09
C LEU A 6 -2.63 24.02 36.98
N PRO A 7 -2.15 22.79 37.29
CA PRO A 7 -0.73 22.43 37.11
C PRO A 7 -0.29 22.43 35.64
N LYS A 8 -1.16 22.01 34.71
CA LYS A 8 -0.88 21.99 33.27
C LYS A 8 -0.84 23.40 32.69
N LEU A 9 -1.64 24.32 33.24
CA LEU A 9 -1.65 25.72 32.86
C LEU A 9 -0.37 26.43 33.33
N ILE A 10 0.03 26.21 34.59
CA ILE A 10 1.27 26.77 35.15
C ILE A 10 2.49 26.25 34.38
N LEU A 11 2.56 24.94 34.12
CA LEU A 11 3.66 24.36 33.34
C LEU A 11 3.73 24.93 31.91
N ALA A 12 2.58 25.12 31.26
CA ALA A 12 2.52 25.73 29.93
C ALA A 12 2.95 27.20 29.94
N LEU A 13 2.57 27.97 30.97
CA LEU A 13 2.98 29.37 31.12
C LEU A 13 4.46 29.50 31.41
N VAL A 14 5.02 28.66 32.30
CA VAL A 14 6.46 28.61 32.59
C VAL A 14 7.25 28.25 31.32
N PHE A 15 6.79 27.24 30.57
CA PHE A 15 7.41 26.88 29.29
C PHE A 15 7.38 28.02 28.27
N LEU A 16 6.24 28.71 28.14
CA LEU A 16 6.09 29.85 27.21
C LEU A 16 6.96 31.03 27.62
N LEU A 17 7.05 31.34 28.92
CA LEU A 17 7.91 32.40 29.44
C LEU A 17 9.40 32.07 29.25
N PHE A 18 9.80 30.84 29.56
CA PHE A 18 11.17 30.37 29.35
C PHE A 18 11.56 30.39 27.87
N PHE A 19 10.71 29.82 27.00
CA PHE A 19 10.93 29.82 25.55
C PHE A 19 10.93 31.23 24.97
N GLY A 20 10.05 32.11 25.46
CA GLY A 20 9.99 33.51 25.07
C GLY A 20 11.24 34.29 25.49
N ALA A 21 11.70 34.13 26.73
CA ALA A 21 12.93 34.76 27.24
C ALA A 21 14.15 34.30 26.44
N LEU A 22 14.23 33.00 26.14
CA LEU A 22 15.30 32.40 25.37
C LEU A 22 15.30 32.85 23.90
N THR A 23 14.12 33.06 23.33
CA THR A 23 13.93 33.65 22.00
C THR A 23 14.44 35.09 21.96
N VAL A 24 14.10 35.89 22.97
CA VAL A 24 14.55 37.29 23.08
C VAL A 24 16.05 37.35 23.28
N PHE A 25 16.61 36.50 24.15
CA PHE A 25 18.05 36.36 24.34
C PHE A 25 18.75 36.05 23.01
N LEU A 26 18.30 35.02 22.29
CA LEU A 26 18.91 34.62 21.03
C LEU A 26 18.75 35.69 19.94
N ALA A 27 17.64 36.43 19.93
CA ALA A 27 17.45 37.55 19.02
C ALA A 27 18.48 38.65 19.30
N ILE A 28 18.65 39.05 20.57
CA ILE A 28 19.63 40.07 20.98
C ILE A 28 21.05 39.63 20.64
N ASP A 29 21.40 38.38 21.00
CA ASP A 29 22.74 37.83 20.85
C ASP A 29 23.16 37.63 19.38
N LEU A 30 22.18 37.58 18.46
CA LEU A 30 22.41 37.48 17.02
C LEU A 30 22.31 38.82 16.27
N ILE A 31 21.85 39.91 16.87
CA ILE A 31 21.73 41.23 16.19
C ILE A 31 23.09 41.70 15.67
N GLU A 32 24.11 41.70 16.53
CA GLU A 32 25.45 42.16 16.17
C GLU A 32 26.10 41.28 15.08
N PRO A 33 26.16 39.94 15.23
CA PRO A 33 26.65 39.04 14.17
C PRO A 33 25.90 39.20 12.84
N ILE A 34 24.57 39.34 12.87
CA ILE A 34 23.76 39.57 11.67
C ILE A 34 24.13 40.92 11.03
N SER A 35 24.28 41.97 11.83
CA SER A 35 24.65 43.30 11.34
C SER A 35 26.04 43.32 10.72
N LEU A 36 27.01 42.65 11.34
CA LEU A 36 28.38 42.50 10.85
C LEU A 36 28.40 41.68 9.56
N SER A 37 27.61 40.60 9.47
CA SER A 37 27.49 39.82 8.25
C SER A 37 26.88 40.60 7.09
N ILE A 38 25.91 41.48 7.37
CA ILE A 38 25.32 42.36 6.35
C ILE A 38 26.34 43.43 5.89
N GLN A 39 27.09 44.03 6.81
CA GLN A 39 28.08 45.08 6.51
C GLN A 39 29.30 44.55 5.77
N SER A 40 29.80 43.38 6.15
CA SER A 40 30.95 42.71 5.52
C SER A 40 30.58 41.94 4.25
N ASN A 41 29.28 41.73 4.00
CA ASN A 41 28.78 40.84 2.97
C ASN A 41 29.37 39.40 3.06
N ASP A 42 29.69 38.97 4.29
CA ASP A 42 30.24 37.66 4.63
C ASP A 42 29.41 37.01 5.74
N LEU A 43 29.22 35.69 5.67
CA LEU A 43 28.49 34.91 6.67
C LEU A 43 29.39 34.46 7.83
N GLU A 44 30.70 34.64 7.72
CA GLU A 44 31.69 34.23 8.72
C GLU A 44 31.37 34.71 10.16
N PRO A 45 30.93 35.97 10.41
CA PRO A 45 30.51 36.40 11.75
C PRO A 45 29.38 35.56 12.35
N LEU A 46 28.42 35.12 11.52
CA LEU A 46 27.30 34.29 11.94
C LEU A 46 27.77 32.86 12.28
N PHE A 47 28.63 32.28 11.43
CA PHE A 47 29.24 30.97 11.66
C PHE A 47 30.07 30.95 12.95
N THR A 48 30.91 31.96 13.14
CA THR A 48 31.76 32.13 14.33
C THR A 48 30.91 32.32 15.59
N LYS A 49 29.82 33.08 15.50
CA LYS A 49 28.89 33.21 16.62
C LYS A 49 28.25 31.89 16.99
N PHE A 50 27.68 31.15 16.02
CA PHE A 50 27.08 29.86 16.36
C PHE A 50 28.14 28.89 16.92
N ALA A 51 29.38 28.93 16.43
CA ALA A 51 30.48 28.11 16.94
C ALA A 51 30.83 28.42 18.40
N SER A 52 30.69 29.69 18.81
CA SER A 52 30.92 30.10 20.20
C SER A 52 29.96 29.44 21.21
N TYR A 53 28.80 28.92 20.78
CA TYR A 53 27.88 28.19 21.65
C TYR A 53 28.38 26.77 22.02
N GLY A 54 29.42 26.26 21.34
CA GLY A 54 30.05 24.97 21.65
C GLY A 54 29.04 23.82 21.75
N TYR A 55 29.05 23.13 22.89
CA TYR A 55 28.15 22.00 23.18
C TYR A 55 26.65 22.34 23.04
N TRP A 56 26.27 23.60 23.26
CA TRP A 56 24.88 24.05 23.17
C TRP A 56 24.45 24.44 21.75
N ALA A 57 25.32 24.37 20.76
CA ALA A 57 25.02 24.74 19.37
C ALA A 57 23.77 24.02 18.79
N PRO A 58 23.54 22.70 18.99
CA PRO A 58 22.31 22.04 18.53
C PRO A 58 21.04 22.67 19.10
N PHE A 59 21.06 23.06 20.38
CA PHE A 59 19.92 23.65 21.07
C PHE A 59 19.59 25.04 20.52
N PHE A 60 20.59 25.91 20.37
CA PHE A 60 20.40 27.25 19.81
C PHE A 60 20.01 27.21 18.33
N ILE A 61 20.53 26.26 17.55
CA ILE A 61 20.10 26.03 16.16
C ILE A 61 18.63 25.60 16.09
N THR A 62 18.16 24.74 16.99
CA THR A 62 16.74 24.36 17.09
C THR A 62 15.85 25.58 17.36
N ILE A 63 16.25 26.46 18.28
CA ILE A 63 15.50 27.67 18.60
C ILE A 63 15.51 28.63 17.41
N PHE A 64 16.68 28.87 16.81
CA PHE A 64 16.81 29.74 15.66
C PHE A 64 15.96 29.25 14.47
N GLN A 65 15.99 27.94 14.18
CA GLN A 65 15.15 27.33 13.16
C GLN A 65 13.65 27.50 13.47
N THR A 66 13.25 27.40 14.73
CA THR A 66 11.87 27.64 15.16
C THR A 66 11.45 29.08 14.88
N LEU A 67 12.33 30.04 15.19
CA LEU A 67 12.09 31.46 14.97
C LEU A 67 12.00 31.81 13.49
N GLN A 68 12.88 31.27 12.65
CA GLN A 68 12.81 31.46 11.20
C GLN A 68 11.51 30.95 10.58
N LEU A 69 10.97 29.85 11.11
CA LEU A 69 9.70 29.34 10.63
C LEU A 69 8.54 30.28 10.98
N LEU A 70 8.61 30.95 12.13
CA LEU A 70 7.62 31.94 12.57
C LEU A 70 7.80 33.29 11.84
N ILE A 71 9.05 33.73 11.68
CA ILE A 71 9.45 34.99 11.06
C ILE A 71 9.78 34.70 9.59
N VAL A 72 8.74 34.71 8.76
CA VAL A 72 8.73 34.32 7.34
C VAL A 72 9.74 35.06 6.44
N PHE A 73 10.44 36.08 6.95
CA PHE A 73 11.40 36.90 6.21
C PHE A 73 12.82 36.29 6.12
N LEU A 74 13.18 35.32 6.97
CA LEU A 74 14.52 34.74 6.97
C LEU A 74 14.52 33.33 6.33
N PRO A 75 15.34 33.07 5.29
CA PRO A 75 15.35 31.77 4.60
C PRO A 75 15.97 30.68 5.50
N SER A 76 15.21 29.61 5.75
CA SER A 76 15.64 28.48 6.58
C SER A 76 16.82 27.70 6.00
N GLN A 77 17.09 27.85 4.70
CA GLN A 77 18.22 27.20 4.01
C GLN A 77 19.57 27.61 4.61
N LEU A 78 19.70 28.85 5.09
CA LEU A 78 20.93 29.33 5.72
C LEU A 78 21.25 28.55 7.00
N THR A 79 20.24 28.31 7.84
CA THR A 79 20.39 27.54 9.08
C THR A 79 20.72 26.08 8.83
N HIS A 80 20.16 25.47 7.78
CA HIS A 80 20.51 24.11 7.40
C HIS A 80 21.99 24.00 7.01
N MET A 81 22.51 24.99 6.28
CA MET A 81 23.93 25.03 5.89
C MET A 81 24.83 25.24 7.12
N ILE A 82 24.48 26.17 8.02
CA ILE A 82 25.18 26.38 9.29
C ILE A 82 25.19 25.11 10.14
N ALA A 83 24.04 24.45 10.27
CA ALA A 83 23.90 23.21 11.03
C ALA A 83 24.72 22.06 10.42
N GLY A 84 24.75 21.96 9.09
CA GLY A 84 25.57 20.96 8.39
C GLY A 84 27.06 21.20 8.55
N PHE A 85 27.49 22.45 8.43
CA PHE A 85 28.90 22.81 8.62
C PHE A 85 29.37 22.53 10.04
N MET A 86 28.57 22.89 11.03
CA MET A 86 28.99 22.89 12.42
C MET A 86 28.78 21.57 13.15
N LEU A 87 27.65 20.93 12.92
CA LEU A 87 27.20 19.75 13.68
C LEU A 87 27.33 18.46 12.86
N GLY A 88 27.68 18.58 11.57
CA GLY A 88 27.66 17.47 10.63
C GLY A 88 26.23 16.99 10.31
N PRO A 89 26.11 15.93 9.48
CA PRO A 89 24.85 15.55 8.88
C PRO A 89 23.80 15.05 9.87
N ILE A 90 24.22 14.31 10.92
CA ILE A 90 23.30 13.66 11.86
C ILE A 90 22.76 14.67 12.87
N TRP A 91 23.65 15.36 13.59
CA TRP A 91 23.24 16.31 14.63
C TRP A 91 22.64 17.59 14.04
N GLY A 92 23.12 18.05 12.88
CA GLY A 92 22.48 19.12 12.14
C GLY A 92 21.04 18.76 11.74
N PHE A 93 20.81 17.51 11.29
CA PHE A 93 19.47 17.06 10.91
C PHE A 93 18.53 17.04 12.11
N ILE A 94 18.99 16.47 13.23
CA ILE A 94 18.21 16.41 14.48
C ILE A 94 17.87 17.82 14.98
N ALA A 95 18.83 18.75 14.98
CA ALA A 95 18.61 20.12 15.44
C ALA A 95 17.59 20.87 14.57
N CYS A 96 17.75 20.81 13.24
CA CYS A 96 16.86 21.51 12.31
C CYS A 96 15.46 20.87 12.25
N ILE A 97 15.35 19.53 12.26
CA ILE A 97 14.03 18.88 12.22
C ILE A 97 13.26 19.11 13.53
N SER A 98 13.95 19.17 14.67
CA SER A 98 13.34 19.50 15.96
C SER A 98 12.78 20.94 15.95
N GLY A 99 13.55 21.89 15.44
CA GLY A 99 13.08 23.28 15.29
C GLY A 99 11.90 23.40 14.33
N MET A 100 11.89 22.61 13.25
CA MET A 100 10.78 22.53 12.32
C MET A 100 9.49 22.02 12.98
N ILE A 101 9.60 20.97 13.81
CA ILE A 101 8.45 20.39 14.53
C ILE A 101 7.89 21.42 15.50
N ILE A 102 8.75 22.03 16.34
CA ILE A 102 8.32 23.02 17.35
C ILE A 102 7.67 24.21 16.64
N GLY A 103 8.31 24.75 15.60
CA GLY A 103 7.77 25.88 14.83
C GLY A 103 6.42 25.56 14.20
N ASN A 104 6.25 24.39 13.57
CA ASN A 104 4.97 23.99 13.00
C ASN A 104 3.88 23.87 14.07
N ILE A 105 4.20 23.31 15.25
CA ILE A 105 3.25 23.24 16.36
C ILE A 105 2.82 24.65 16.77
N LEU A 106 3.76 25.58 16.93
CA LEU A 106 3.46 26.97 17.29
C LEU A 106 2.60 27.67 16.22
N ILE A 107 2.95 27.54 14.93
CA ILE A 107 2.17 28.09 13.81
C ILE A 107 0.74 27.56 13.83
N TYR A 108 0.57 26.25 14.00
CA TYR A 108 -0.76 25.64 14.07
C TYR A 108 -1.58 26.20 15.22
N LEU A 109 -0.99 26.32 16.41
CA LEU A 109 -1.67 26.88 17.59
C LEU A 109 -2.04 28.35 17.40
N LEU A 110 -1.13 29.17 16.86
CA LEU A 110 -1.36 30.58 16.57
C LEU A 110 -2.50 30.77 15.56
N VAL A 111 -2.46 30.06 14.44
CA VAL A 111 -3.50 30.15 13.40
C VAL A 111 -4.85 29.67 13.91
N ARG A 112 -4.89 28.61 14.71
CA ARG A 112 -6.14 28.11 15.30
C ARG A 112 -6.74 29.05 16.35
N LYS A 113 -5.90 29.78 17.07
CA LYS A 113 -6.34 30.73 18.12
C LYS A 113 -6.74 32.09 17.56
N PHE A 114 -5.97 32.64 16.62
CA PHE A 114 -6.16 34.00 16.10
C PHE A 114 -6.86 34.06 14.72
N GLY A 115 -7.04 32.93 14.06
CA GLY A 115 -7.76 32.81 12.81
C GLY A 115 -7.08 33.53 11.62
N PRO A 116 -7.84 33.83 10.54
CA PRO A 116 -7.31 34.40 9.31
C PRO A 116 -6.68 35.80 9.47
N ARG A 117 -6.94 36.50 10.58
CA ARG A 117 -6.38 37.84 10.87
C ARG A 117 -4.86 37.84 10.95
N PHE A 118 -4.24 36.70 11.26
CA PHE A 118 -2.78 36.57 11.29
C PHE A 118 -2.14 36.64 9.90
N LEU A 119 -2.90 36.38 8.82
CA LEU A 119 -2.40 36.49 7.44
C LEU A 119 -2.18 37.93 6.99
N ASN A 120 -2.78 38.92 7.68
CA ASN A 120 -2.60 40.34 7.39
C ASN A 120 -1.19 40.86 7.75
N ILE A 121 -0.38 40.04 8.45
CA ILE A 121 1.04 40.32 8.74
C ILE A 121 1.91 40.12 7.49
N PHE A 122 1.42 39.39 6.47
CA PHE A 122 2.14 39.14 5.23
C PHE A 122 1.86 40.19 4.16
N SER A 123 2.90 40.54 3.39
CA SER A 123 2.80 41.49 2.27
C SER A 123 1.76 41.04 1.23
N LYS A 124 0.98 41.98 0.67
CA LYS A 124 0.02 41.74 -0.44
C LYS A 124 0.63 40.95 -1.61
N LYS A 125 1.94 41.09 -1.88
CA LYS A 125 2.66 40.36 -2.95
C LYS A 125 2.88 38.87 -2.63
N GLN A 126 3.05 38.52 -1.35
CA GLN A 126 3.21 37.13 -0.89
C GLN A 126 1.86 36.42 -0.80
N VAL A 127 0.81 37.13 -0.38
CA VAL A 127 -0.58 36.63 -0.34
C VAL A 127 -1.12 36.37 -1.75
N LYS A 128 -0.79 37.19 -2.75
CA LYS A 128 -1.24 37.00 -4.14
C LYS A 128 -0.71 35.71 -4.81
N LYS A 129 0.45 35.19 -4.37
CA LYS A 129 0.96 33.86 -4.81
C LYS A 129 0.14 32.70 -4.23
N LEU A 130 -0.59 32.93 -3.13
CA LEU A 130 -1.41 31.94 -2.41
C LEU A 130 -2.87 31.96 -2.87
N GLU A 131 -3.42 33.11 -3.26
CA GLU A 131 -4.81 33.25 -3.76
C GLU A 131 -5.07 32.46 -5.05
N ASN A 132 -4.03 32.16 -5.83
CA ASN A 132 -4.15 31.31 -7.04
C ASN A 132 -4.33 29.80 -6.73
N ILE A 133 -4.34 29.39 -5.46
CA ILE A 133 -4.57 27.99 -5.06
C ILE A 133 -6.07 27.79 -4.81
N THR A 134 -6.82 27.61 -5.90
CA THR A 134 -8.26 27.26 -5.88
C THR A 134 -8.47 25.75 -5.62
N LEU A 135 -7.94 25.24 -4.51
CA LEU A 135 -8.14 23.84 -4.10
C LEU A 135 -8.99 23.76 -2.82
N PRO A 136 -9.88 22.75 -2.70
CA PRO A 136 -10.56 22.48 -1.44
C PRO A 136 -9.52 22.22 -0.35
N PHE A 137 -9.53 23.06 0.69
CA PHE A 137 -8.68 22.91 1.86
C PHE A 137 -8.83 21.49 2.44
N ALA A 138 -7.69 20.84 2.73
CA ALA A 138 -7.58 19.46 3.24
C ALA A 138 -7.78 18.28 2.24
N SER A 139 -7.86 18.52 0.91
CA SER A 139 -7.83 17.43 -0.08
C SER A 139 -6.44 16.77 -0.21
N LYS A 140 -6.37 15.50 -0.66
CA LYS A 140 -5.08 14.82 -0.96
C LYS A 140 -4.25 15.59 -1.99
N LYS A 141 -4.91 16.24 -2.96
CA LYS A 141 -4.27 17.10 -3.97
C LYS A 141 -3.67 18.36 -3.33
N PHE A 142 -4.36 18.98 -2.37
CA PHE A 142 -3.82 20.10 -1.59
C PHE A 142 -2.61 19.69 -0.73
N MET A 143 -2.66 18.51 -0.11
CA MET A 143 -1.53 17.98 0.67
C MET A 143 -0.30 17.66 -0.21
N GLY A 144 -0.52 17.07 -1.39
CA GLY A 144 0.55 16.83 -2.37
C GLY A 144 1.14 18.13 -2.92
N ALA A 145 0.29 19.14 -3.18
CA ALA A 145 0.72 20.48 -3.56
C ALA A 145 1.62 21.11 -2.48
N LEU A 146 1.20 21.08 -1.22
CA LEU A 146 2.01 21.57 -0.10
C LEU A 146 3.36 20.84 -0.01
N ALA A 147 3.36 19.52 -0.18
CA ALA A 147 4.60 18.74 -0.11
C ALA A 147 5.59 19.12 -1.22
N VAL A 148 5.10 19.35 -2.45
CA VAL A 148 5.91 19.83 -3.56
C VAL A 148 6.44 21.25 -3.29
N MET A 149 5.67 22.12 -2.64
CA MET A 149 6.12 23.49 -2.32
C MET A 149 7.34 23.51 -1.40
N TYR A 150 7.49 22.56 -0.47
CA TYR A 150 8.68 22.45 0.39
C TYR A 150 9.95 22.03 -0.37
N LEU A 151 9.79 21.39 -1.53
CA LEU A 151 10.89 21.01 -2.42
C LEU A 151 11.32 22.14 -3.35
N VAL A 152 10.54 23.23 -3.45
CA VAL A 152 10.89 24.40 -4.27
C VAL A 152 11.82 25.31 -3.47
N PRO A 153 13.07 25.52 -3.89
CA PRO A 153 13.99 26.41 -3.19
C PRO A 153 13.52 27.87 -3.32
N GLY A 154 13.70 28.67 -2.27
CA GLY A 154 13.35 30.10 -2.24
C GLY A 154 11.93 30.45 -1.79
N ILE A 155 11.05 29.46 -1.53
CA ILE A 155 9.79 29.71 -0.80
C ILE A 155 10.08 29.65 0.71
N PRO A 156 9.74 30.68 1.48
CA PRO A 156 9.87 30.62 2.94
C PRO A 156 8.98 29.52 3.52
N TYR A 157 9.58 28.60 4.28
CA TYR A 157 8.85 27.44 4.81
C TYR A 157 7.72 27.84 5.77
N GLY A 158 7.91 28.93 6.51
CA GLY A 158 6.87 29.52 7.34
C GLY A 158 5.62 29.84 6.53
N LEU A 159 5.74 30.40 5.33
CA LEU A 159 4.59 30.73 4.48
C LEU A 159 3.78 29.48 4.10
N ILE A 160 4.46 28.38 3.79
CA ILE A 160 3.83 27.08 3.48
C ILE A 160 3.15 26.53 4.72
N ALA A 161 3.82 26.58 5.88
CA ALA A 161 3.30 26.14 7.16
C ALA A 161 2.06 26.93 7.61
N PHE A 162 2.04 28.25 7.42
CA PHE A 162 0.87 29.11 7.69
C PHE A 162 -0.30 28.77 6.78
N THR A 163 -0.04 28.59 5.47
CA THR A 163 -1.06 28.20 4.48
C THR A 163 -1.66 26.84 4.81
N ALA A 164 -0.82 25.88 5.18
CA ALA A 164 -1.24 24.56 5.61
C ALA A 164 -2.02 24.58 6.93
N ALA A 165 -1.68 25.45 7.87
CA ALA A 165 -2.38 25.57 9.16
C ALA A 165 -3.77 26.22 9.00
N ASN A 166 -3.91 27.14 8.05
CA ASN A 166 -5.19 27.76 7.72
C ASN A 166 -6.12 26.80 6.94
N SER A 167 -5.56 25.79 6.29
CA SER A 167 -6.35 24.69 5.74
C SER A 167 -6.94 23.84 6.87
N LYS A 168 -8.15 23.30 6.71
CA LYS A 168 -8.88 22.53 7.74
C LYS A 168 -8.20 21.19 8.17
N LEU A 169 -6.89 21.02 7.98
CA LEU A 169 -6.11 19.84 8.38
C LEU A 169 -6.14 19.62 9.90
N ARG A 170 -6.26 18.35 10.30
CA ARG A 170 -6.16 17.94 11.71
C ARG A 170 -4.70 17.98 12.17
N PHE A 171 -4.46 18.35 13.43
CA PHE A 171 -3.12 18.59 14.02
C PHE A 171 -2.07 17.50 13.69
N PRO A 172 -2.30 16.19 13.91
CA PRO A 172 -1.26 15.19 13.66
C PRO A 172 -0.88 15.10 12.17
N ARG A 173 -1.85 15.28 11.27
CA ARG A 173 -1.62 15.24 9.83
C ARG A 173 -0.88 16.48 9.35
N TYR A 174 -1.22 17.65 9.91
CA TYR A 174 -0.53 18.90 9.61
C TYR A 174 0.96 18.79 9.94
N VAL A 175 1.30 18.47 11.19
CA VAL A 175 2.70 18.39 11.65
C VAL A 175 3.47 17.32 10.87
N PHE A 176 2.85 16.16 10.63
CA PHE A 176 3.48 15.08 9.86
C PHE A 176 3.83 15.51 8.43
N ILE A 177 2.90 16.14 7.71
CA ILE A 177 3.09 16.52 6.30
C ILE A 177 4.13 17.63 6.18
N THR A 178 4.04 18.70 7.00
CA THR A 178 4.95 19.84 6.91
C THR A 178 6.38 19.46 7.30
N THR A 179 6.53 18.55 8.27
CA THR A 179 7.84 18.05 8.71
C THR A 179 8.43 17.07 7.71
N LEU A 180 7.64 16.10 7.22
CA LEU A 180 8.15 15.09 6.27
C LEU A 180 8.47 15.70 4.90
N ALA A 181 7.66 16.65 4.43
CA ALA A 181 7.88 17.32 3.15
C ALA A 181 9.12 18.23 3.15
N SER A 182 9.50 18.78 4.31
CA SER A 182 10.70 19.62 4.44
C SER A 182 12.00 18.81 4.61
N ALA A 183 11.90 17.54 5.01
CA ALA A 183 13.07 16.69 5.28
C ALA A 183 14.04 16.52 4.08
N PRO A 184 13.60 16.31 2.82
CA PRO A 184 14.53 16.16 1.70
C PRO A 184 15.38 17.42 1.47
N THR A 185 14.77 18.60 1.50
CA THR A 185 15.48 19.87 1.29
C THR A 185 16.36 20.23 2.48
N LEU A 186 15.96 19.84 3.69
CA LEU A 186 16.76 19.98 4.90
C LEU A 186 18.03 19.11 4.83
N LEU A 187 17.91 17.86 4.38
CA LEU A 187 19.05 16.97 4.13
C LEU A 187 20.01 17.52 3.06
N LEU A 188 19.47 18.11 1.98
CA LEU A 188 20.30 18.73 0.94
C LEU A 188 21.10 19.93 1.48
N GLY A 189 20.46 20.83 2.23
CA GLY A 189 21.13 22.01 2.81
C GLY A 189 22.21 21.64 3.82
N ILE A 190 21.92 20.66 4.69
CA ILE A 190 22.87 20.14 5.68
C ILE A 190 24.03 19.41 4.98
N GLY A 191 23.72 18.58 3.99
CA GLY A 191 24.74 17.89 3.20
C GLY A 191 25.69 18.87 2.52
N PHE A 192 25.15 19.95 1.93
CA PHE A 192 25.95 21.02 1.33
C PHE A 192 26.84 21.75 2.35
N GLY A 193 26.31 22.13 3.51
CA GLY A 193 27.11 22.76 4.57
C GLY A 193 28.22 21.87 5.13
N ASN A 194 27.99 20.55 5.22
CA ASN A 194 29.01 19.61 5.69
C ASN A 194 30.19 19.47 4.71
N ILE A 195 29.92 19.52 3.40
CA ILE A 195 30.96 19.34 2.37
C ILE A 195 31.64 20.65 1.97
N SER A 196 31.09 21.81 2.32
CA SER A 196 31.58 23.12 1.83
C SER A 196 33.01 23.45 2.23
N HIS A 197 33.55 22.83 3.29
CA HIS A 197 34.93 23.00 3.76
C HIS A 197 35.88 21.88 3.33
N GLN A 198 35.32 20.78 2.80
CA GLN A 198 36.10 19.61 2.35
C GLN A 198 36.43 19.67 0.86
N ILE A 199 35.80 20.59 0.13
CA ILE A 199 35.90 20.70 -1.33
C ILE A 199 36.42 22.11 -1.68
N ASN A 200 37.24 22.22 -2.72
CA ASN A 200 37.74 23.50 -3.24
C ASN A 200 36.57 24.47 -3.52
N TRP A 201 36.76 25.75 -3.13
CA TRP A 201 35.77 26.82 -3.23
C TRP A 201 35.14 26.96 -4.63
N ILE A 202 35.89 26.63 -5.69
CA ILE A 202 35.38 26.59 -7.08
C ILE A 202 34.26 25.56 -7.23
N TYR A 203 34.42 24.35 -6.70
CA TYR A 203 33.38 23.32 -6.76
C TYR A 203 32.20 23.65 -5.84
N THR A 204 32.45 24.27 -4.69
CA THR A 204 31.40 24.79 -3.79
C THR A 204 30.54 25.82 -4.52
N LEU A 205 31.16 26.73 -5.29
CA LEU A 205 30.45 27.69 -6.14
C LEU A 205 29.67 27.01 -7.28
N LEU A 206 30.24 26.01 -7.94
CA LEU A 206 29.55 25.27 -9.01
C LEU A 206 28.31 24.52 -8.49
N ILE A 207 28.41 23.89 -7.32
CA ILE A 207 27.28 23.21 -6.67
C ILE A 207 26.23 24.24 -6.24
N ALA A 208 26.64 25.36 -5.65
CA ALA A 208 25.72 26.45 -5.30
C ALA A 208 25.00 27.01 -6.54
N LEU A 209 25.72 27.25 -7.63
CA LEU A 209 25.17 27.70 -8.91
C LEU A 209 24.20 26.67 -9.51
N LEU A 210 24.53 25.38 -9.46
CA LEU A 210 23.65 24.29 -9.89
C LEU A 210 22.36 24.25 -9.06
N LEU A 211 22.45 24.41 -7.74
CA LEU A 211 21.28 24.47 -6.85
C LEU A 211 20.41 25.70 -7.15
N ILE A 212 21.02 26.85 -7.46
CA ILE A 212 20.32 28.07 -7.88
C ILE A 212 19.64 27.88 -9.25
N ILE A 213 20.31 27.23 -10.21
CA ILE A 213 19.73 26.91 -11.53
C ILE A 213 18.54 25.94 -11.36
N ILE A 214 18.70 24.88 -10.56
CA ILE A 214 17.62 23.93 -10.26
C ILE A 214 16.46 24.66 -9.57
N ALA A 215 16.74 25.59 -8.65
CA ALA A 215 15.74 26.43 -8.02
C ALA A 215 15.01 27.33 -9.02
N GLY A 216 15.74 27.99 -9.92
CA GLY A 216 15.20 28.85 -10.96
C GLY A 216 14.33 28.08 -11.95
N ILE A 217 14.76 26.90 -12.39
CA ILE A 217 13.98 25.98 -13.22
C ILE A 217 12.72 25.53 -12.46
N ALA A 218 12.85 25.08 -11.21
CA ALA A 218 11.69 24.67 -10.41
C ALA A 218 10.67 25.81 -10.25
N ALA A 219 11.13 27.04 -10.02
CA ALA A 219 10.28 28.23 -9.93
C ALA A 219 9.64 28.63 -11.27
N ALA A 220 10.35 28.48 -12.39
CA ALA A 220 9.84 28.79 -13.73
C ALA A 220 8.80 27.77 -14.22
N PHE A 221 9.02 26.48 -13.92
CA PHE A 221 8.09 25.41 -14.27
C PHE A 221 6.98 25.19 -13.23
N TYR A 222 7.08 25.82 -12.05
CA TYR A 222 6.09 25.79 -10.97
C TYR A 222 4.63 25.93 -11.47
N PRO A 223 4.24 26.99 -12.19
CA PRO A 223 2.83 27.15 -12.60
C PRO A 223 2.38 26.04 -13.56
N LYS A 224 3.27 25.49 -14.40
CA LYS A 224 2.96 24.37 -15.32
C LYS A 224 2.85 23.04 -14.58
N ILE A 225 3.76 22.76 -13.64
CA ILE A 225 3.77 21.56 -12.79
C ILE A 225 2.53 21.55 -11.89
N MET A 226 2.25 22.67 -11.24
CA MET A 226 1.08 22.86 -10.39
C MET A 226 -0.20 22.72 -11.21
N LYS A 227 -0.31 23.38 -12.36
CA LYS A 227 -1.47 23.21 -13.27
C LYS A 227 -1.65 21.75 -13.65
N LYS A 228 -0.59 21.00 -14.00
CA LYS A 228 -0.66 19.58 -14.39
C LYS A 228 -1.01 18.63 -13.24
N LEU A 229 -0.51 18.87 -12.03
CA LEU A 229 -0.86 18.13 -10.81
C LEU A 229 -2.30 18.42 -10.37
N MET A 230 -2.72 19.69 -10.44
CA MET A 230 -4.06 20.17 -10.09
C MET A 230 -5.10 19.73 -11.12
N SER A 231 -4.74 19.78 -12.41
CA SER A 231 -5.57 19.40 -13.55
C SER A 231 -5.39 17.94 -13.97
N MET A 232 -4.82 17.05 -13.13
CA MET A 232 -4.90 15.61 -13.40
C MET A 232 -6.39 15.27 -13.48
N PRO A 233 -6.93 15.06 -14.69
CA PRO A 233 -8.37 14.92 -14.84
C PRO A 233 -8.75 13.55 -14.27
N GLN A 234 -10.02 13.37 -13.91
CA GLN A 234 -10.68 12.06 -13.98
C GLN A 234 -10.74 11.59 -15.45
N LYS A 235 -9.60 11.56 -16.16
CA LYS A 235 -9.53 11.11 -17.56
C LYS A 235 -9.61 9.58 -17.65
N TYR A 236 -9.40 8.91 -16.53
CA TYR A 236 -9.25 7.47 -16.44
C TYR A 236 -10.36 6.91 -15.54
N GLY A 237 -11.46 6.50 -16.17
CA GLY A 237 -12.51 5.72 -15.54
C GLY A 237 -12.27 4.22 -15.70
N MET A 238 -13.08 3.40 -15.04
CA MET A 238 -12.98 1.94 -15.17
C MET A 238 -13.05 1.46 -16.63
N ASP A 239 -13.94 2.05 -17.44
CA ASP A 239 -14.05 1.72 -18.86
C ASP A 239 -12.76 1.98 -19.64
N TYR A 240 -12.04 3.05 -19.30
CA TYR A 240 -10.73 3.29 -19.90
C TYR A 240 -9.77 2.15 -19.58
N TYR A 241 -9.64 1.79 -18.30
CA TYR A 241 -8.71 0.74 -17.87
C TYR A 241 -9.05 -0.63 -18.47
N ARG A 242 -10.34 -0.96 -18.58
CA ARG A 242 -10.77 -2.24 -19.16
C ARG A 242 -10.52 -2.33 -20.66
N ASN A 243 -10.59 -1.22 -21.39
CA ASN A 243 -10.43 -1.24 -22.85
C ASN A 243 -9.01 -0.94 -23.34
N ASN A 244 -8.13 -0.46 -22.45
CA ASN A 244 -6.79 -0.01 -22.80
C ASN A 244 -5.73 -0.73 -21.97
N VAL A 245 -4.71 -1.22 -22.66
CA VAL A 245 -3.45 -1.70 -22.06
C VAL A 245 -2.31 -0.88 -22.62
N ARG A 246 -1.23 -0.74 -21.84
CA ARG A 246 -0.05 0.02 -22.24
C ARG A 246 1.22 -0.65 -21.79
N LYS A 247 2.34 -0.37 -22.47
CA LYS A 247 3.66 -0.83 -22.03
C LYS A 247 4.06 -0.14 -20.71
N PRO A 248 4.71 -0.85 -19.77
CA PRO A 248 5.24 -0.25 -18.54
C PRO A 248 6.22 0.89 -18.86
N ARG A 249 6.08 2.03 -18.17
CA ARG A 249 6.98 3.18 -18.34
C ARG A 249 8.38 2.87 -17.78
N PRO A 250 9.46 2.86 -18.58
CA PRO A 250 10.76 2.34 -18.14
C PRO A 250 11.32 2.98 -16.87
N LEU A 251 11.37 4.32 -16.80
CA LEU A 251 11.93 5.04 -15.65
C LEU A 251 11.10 4.81 -14.38
N LEU A 252 9.78 4.90 -14.48
CA LEU A 252 8.88 4.68 -13.35
C LEU A 252 8.92 3.22 -12.88
N TYR A 253 8.93 2.27 -13.81
CA TYR A 253 9.01 0.84 -13.52
C TYR A 253 10.33 0.50 -12.82
N GLY A 254 11.47 0.97 -13.36
CA GLY A 254 12.78 0.77 -12.75
C GLY A 254 12.89 1.39 -11.35
N ALA A 255 12.37 2.60 -11.15
CA ALA A 255 12.35 3.25 -9.84
C ALA A 255 11.53 2.46 -8.81
N ILE A 256 10.35 1.94 -9.19
CA ILE A 256 9.52 1.13 -8.31
C ILE A 256 10.16 -0.23 -8.03
N VAL A 257 10.74 -0.89 -9.04
CA VAL A 257 11.49 -2.14 -8.86
C VAL A 257 12.64 -1.94 -7.86
N LEU A 258 13.41 -0.86 -7.99
CA LEU A 258 14.51 -0.56 -7.07
C LEU A 258 13.99 -0.34 -5.65
N PHE A 259 12.93 0.46 -5.49
CA PHE A 259 12.29 0.68 -4.20
C PHE A 259 11.81 -0.63 -3.56
N LEU A 260 11.06 -1.45 -4.30
CA LEU A 260 10.54 -2.73 -3.82
C LEU A 260 11.68 -3.68 -3.44
N LYS A 261 12.74 -3.76 -4.25
CA LYS A 261 13.90 -4.60 -3.97
C LYS A 261 14.59 -4.18 -2.68
N LEU A 262 14.90 -2.88 -2.50
CA LEU A 262 15.59 -2.37 -1.31
C LEU A 262 14.74 -2.51 -0.04
N PHE A 263 13.43 -2.32 -0.14
CA PHE A 263 12.55 -2.34 1.02
C PHE A 263 12.13 -3.77 1.44
N PHE A 264 11.80 -4.62 0.47
CA PHE A 264 11.25 -5.95 0.76
C PHE A 264 12.35 -7.02 0.86
N PHE A 265 13.31 -7.09 -0.07
CA PHE A 265 14.16 -8.27 -0.19
C PHE A 265 15.02 -8.56 1.05
N PRO A 266 15.65 -7.55 1.69
CA PRO A 266 16.38 -7.77 2.95
C PRO A 266 15.46 -8.23 4.09
N ARG A 267 14.25 -7.67 4.18
CA ARG A 267 13.28 -7.98 5.24
C ARG A 267 12.80 -9.44 5.19
N PHE A 268 12.65 -9.99 3.99
CA PHE A 268 12.11 -11.34 3.76
C PHE A 268 13.16 -12.37 3.34
N ARG A 269 14.46 -12.04 3.45
CA ARG A 269 15.60 -12.93 3.15
C ARG A 269 15.39 -13.69 1.83
N VAL A 270 15.04 -12.94 0.79
CA VAL A 270 14.58 -13.49 -0.49
C VAL A 270 15.72 -14.26 -1.17
N LYS A 271 15.48 -15.55 -1.47
CA LYS A 271 16.38 -16.38 -2.29
C LYS A 271 15.78 -16.60 -3.67
N ILE A 272 16.62 -16.58 -4.70
CA ILE A 272 16.19 -16.55 -6.09
C ILE A 272 17.04 -17.50 -6.91
N ASP A 273 16.39 -18.44 -7.60
CA ASP A 273 17.00 -19.31 -8.60
C ASP A 273 16.38 -19.06 -9.98
N LYS A 274 17.20 -18.56 -10.92
CA LYS A 274 16.82 -18.31 -12.32
C LYS A 274 17.61 -19.15 -13.31
N THR A 275 18.36 -20.13 -12.83
CA THR A 275 19.30 -20.89 -13.67
C THR A 275 18.61 -21.52 -14.89
N ALA A 276 17.41 -22.06 -14.71
CA ALA A 276 16.63 -22.71 -15.75
C ALA A 276 16.01 -21.76 -16.80
N ILE A 277 16.11 -20.44 -16.62
CA ILE A 277 15.52 -19.46 -17.55
C ILE A 277 16.54 -18.50 -18.17
N LYS A 278 17.84 -18.75 -18.00
CA LYS A 278 18.91 -17.85 -18.51
C LYS A 278 18.82 -17.61 -20.01
N ASP A 279 18.47 -18.64 -20.78
CA ASP A 279 18.42 -18.60 -22.24
C ASP A 279 17.02 -18.36 -22.82
N VAL A 280 16.01 -18.18 -21.95
CA VAL A 280 14.63 -17.97 -22.37
C VAL A 280 14.47 -16.57 -22.95
N LYS A 281 13.97 -16.49 -24.19
CA LYS A 281 13.75 -15.22 -24.90
C LYS A 281 12.39 -14.61 -24.57
N GLN A 282 12.35 -13.27 -24.56
CA GLN A 282 11.13 -12.47 -24.52
C GLN A 282 10.48 -12.41 -25.92
N PRO A 283 9.15 -12.19 -26.01
CA PRO A 283 8.20 -12.05 -24.91
C PRO A 283 7.84 -13.39 -24.27
N ALA A 284 7.53 -13.38 -22.98
CA ALA A 284 7.09 -14.56 -22.23
C ALA A 284 5.84 -14.28 -21.39
N VAL A 285 5.12 -15.35 -21.05
CA VAL A 285 4.08 -15.35 -20.02
C VAL A 285 4.72 -15.82 -18.71
N ILE A 286 4.60 -15.02 -17.66
CA ILE A 286 5.07 -15.33 -16.33
C ILE A 286 3.84 -15.71 -15.50
N ILE A 287 3.79 -16.97 -15.07
CA ILE A 287 2.80 -17.47 -14.13
C ILE A 287 3.44 -17.74 -12.77
N PHE A 288 2.67 -17.64 -11.69
CA PHE A 288 3.12 -17.90 -10.33
C PHE A 288 1.99 -18.47 -9.49
N ASN A 289 2.34 -19.27 -8.47
CA ASN A 289 1.39 -19.64 -7.42
C ASN A 289 1.14 -18.44 -6.50
N HIS A 290 -0.06 -18.37 -5.91
CA HIS A 290 -0.56 -17.17 -5.24
C HIS A 290 -0.93 -17.37 -3.74
N PRO A 291 0.02 -17.83 -2.90
CA PRO A 291 -0.22 -17.98 -1.47
C PRO A 291 -0.37 -16.67 -0.66
N SER A 292 0.08 -15.51 -1.15
CA SER A 292 0.31 -14.32 -0.34
C SER A 292 0.16 -12.98 -1.09
N LYS A 293 -0.13 -11.91 -0.33
CA LYS A 293 -0.44 -10.57 -0.88
C LYS A 293 0.71 -9.95 -1.70
N TYR A 294 1.94 -10.41 -1.52
CA TYR A 294 3.14 -9.86 -2.16
C TYR A 294 3.72 -10.73 -3.28
N ASP A 295 3.04 -11.78 -3.72
CA ASP A 295 3.62 -12.73 -4.69
C ASP A 295 4.00 -12.10 -6.02
N PHE A 296 3.27 -11.06 -6.47
CA PHE A 296 3.65 -10.31 -7.66
C PHE A 296 5.03 -9.64 -7.52
N ILE A 297 5.43 -9.25 -6.31
CA ILE A 297 6.76 -8.69 -6.03
C ILE A 297 7.80 -9.78 -6.24
N TRP A 298 7.57 -10.95 -5.63
CA TRP A 298 8.48 -12.10 -5.68
C TRP A 298 8.64 -12.63 -7.11
N SER A 299 7.56 -12.66 -7.88
CA SER A 299 7.55 -13.14 -9.26
C SER A 299 8.16 -12.14 -10.25
N PHE A 300 7.85 -10.85 -10.13
CA PHE A 300 8.17 -9.87 -11.19
C PHE A 300 9.46 -9.09 -10.95
N VAL A 301 9.73 -8.65 -9.72
CA VAL A 301 10.88 -7.78 -9.43
C VAL A 301 12.22 -8.45 -9.77
N PRO A 302 12.43 -9.74 -9.51
CA PRO A 302 13.69 -10.38 -9.89
C PRO A 302 13.94 -10.35 -11.40
N LEU A 303 12.92 -10.36 -12.24
CA LEU A 303 13.07 -10.44 -13.70
C LEU A 303 13.51 -9.11 -14.35
N HIS A 304 13.60 -8.01 -13.59
CA HIS A 304 14.13 -6.74 -14.12
C HIS A 304 15.50 -6.95 -14.79
N PRO A 305 15.73 -6.46 -16.02
CA PRO A 305 15.03 -5.36 -16.71
C PRO A 305 13.79 -5.75 -17.53
N TRP A 306 13.29 -6.99 -17.43
CA TRP A 306 12.06 -7.37 -18.10
C TRP A 306 10.89 -6.57 -17.52
N LYS A 307 10.09 -5.99 -18.41
CA LYS A 307 8.91 -5.20 -18.06
C LYS A 307 7.68 -6.06 -18.25
N ILE A 308 6.90 -6.22 -17.19
CA ILE A 308 5.77 -7.16 -17.15
C ILE A 308 4.45 -6.38 -17.14
N ASN A 309 3.57 -6.72 -18.08
CA ASN A 309 2.17 -6.31 -18.09
C ASN A 309 1.37 -7.27 -17.21
N ALA A 310 0.96 -6.82 -16.02
CA ALA A 310 0.27 -7.66 -15.04
C ALA A 310 -1.25 -7.66 -15.26
N VAL A 311 -1.84 -8.85 -15.37
CA VAL A 311 -3.28 -9.06 -15.21
C VAL A 311 -3.60 -8.91 -13.73
N THR A 312 -4.45 -7.94 -13.38
CA THR A 312 -4.70 -7.56 -11.98
C THR A 312 -6.20 -7.53 -11.72
N ALA A 313 -6.64 -7.91 -10.51
CA ALA A 313 -8.06 -7.92 -10.17
C ALA A 313 -8.71 -6.54 -10.34
N TYR A 314 -9.96 -6.54 -10.82
CA TYR A 314 -10.75 -5.33 -11.12
C TYR A 314 -10.78 -4.32 -9.96
N TYR A 315 -10.93 -4.79 -8.72
CA TYR A 315 -11.10 -3.92 -7.55
C TYR A 315 -9.91 -2.97 -7.31
N TYR A 316 -8.68 -3.31 -7.73
CA TYR A 316 -7.53 -2.42 -7.62
C TYR A 316 -7.67 -1.14 -8.47
N PHE A 317 -8.52 -1.18 -9.49
CA PHE A 317 -8.81 -0.05 -10.37
C PHE A 317 -10.04 0.75 -9.91
N CYS A 318 -10.81 0.29 -8.92
CA CYS A 318 -11.95 1.04 -8.35
C CYS A 318 -11.50 2.30 -7.61
N HIS A 319 -10.26 2.34 -7.10
CA HIS A 319 -9.60 3.57 -6.69
C HIS A 319 -8.82 4.16 -7.86
N TYR A 320 -9.37 5.16 -8.56
CA TYR A 320 -8.76 5.67 -9.81
C TYR A 320 -7.34 6.22 -9.64
N ASP A 321 -6.99 6.75 -8.47
CA ASP A 321 -5.63 7.20 -8.18
C ASP A 321 -4.63 6.03 -8.17
N LEU A 322 -5.01 4.91 -7.54
CA LEU A 322 -4.21 3.68 -7.51
C LEU A 322 -4.22 2.99 -8.89
N GLY A 323 -5.41 2.86 -9.49
CA GLY A 323 -5.61 2.33 -10.84
C GLY A 323 -4.75 3.04 -11.87
N TRP A 324 -4.66 4.37 -11.79
CA TRP A 324 -3.80 5.15 -12.68
C TRP A 324 -2.33 4.78 -12.54
N LEU A 325 -1.84 4.67 -11.30
CA LEU A 325 -0.44 4.36 -11.00
C LEU A 325 -0.07 2.97 -11.53
N ILE A 326 -0.83 1.93 -11.17
CA ILE A 326 -0.57 0.56 -11.61
C ILE A 326 -0.75 0.42 -13.13
N HIS A 327 -1.66 1.19 -13.73
CA HIS A 327 -1.80 1.24 -15.18
C HIS A 327 -0.55 1.85 -15.86
N GLN A 328 0.12 2.86 -15.27
CA GLN A 328 1.40 3.35 -15.79
C GLN A 328 2.51 2.28 -15.74
N LEU A 329 2.39 1.32 -14.84
CA LEU A 329 3.26 0.15 -14.71
C LEU A 329 2.86 -1.00 -15.64
N GLY A 330 1.83 -0.81 -16.47
CA GLY A 330 1.36 -1.78 -17.46
C GLY A 330 0.32 -2.77 -16.95
N ALA A 331 -0.19 -2.60 -15.72
CA ALA A 331 -1.30 -3.42 -15.22
C ALA A 331 -2.64 -3.05 -15.89
N PHE A 332 -3.53 -4.03 -15.97
CA PHE A 332 -4.90 -3.84 -16.45
C PHE A 332 -5.88 -4.76 -15.71
N PRO A 333 -7.16 -4.34 -15.56
CA PRO A 333 -8.16 -5.06 -14.78
C PRO A 333 -8.64 -6.35 -15.46
N LYS A 334 -8.89 -7.37 -14.62
CA LYS A 334 -9.60 -8.62 -14.95
C LYS A 334 -10.71 -8.85 -13.93
N MET A 335 -11.90 -9.20 -14.41
CA MET A 335 -12.98 -9.71 -13.56
C MET A 335 -12.70 -11.17 -13.18
N LEU A 336 -12.72 -11.52 -11.90
CA LEU A 336 -12.34 -12.87 -11.47
C LEU A 336 -13.46 -13.86 -11.78
N PHE A 337 -13.09 -15.09 -12.14
CA PHE A 337 -14.03 -16.23 -12.27
C PHE A 337 -15.19 -16.05 -13.27
N GLN A 338 -15.11 -15.07 -14.17
CA GLN A 338 -16.08 -14.88 -15.25
C GLN A 338 -15.44 -14.60 -16.61
N PRO A 339 -16.16 -14.86 -17.72
CA PRO A 339 -15.76 -14.43 -19.05
C PRO A 339 -15.55 -12.92 -19.10
N ASP A 340 -14.36 -12.49 -19.52
CA ASP A 340 -14.01 -11.06 -19.60
C ASP A 340 -13.32 -10.77 -20.93
N LEU A 341 -14.15 -10.51 -21.96
CA LEU A 341 -13.69 -10.23 -23.32
C LEU A 341 -12.79 -8.99 -23.37
N LYS A 342 -13.02 -8.00 -22.50
CA LYS A 342 -12.22 -6.77 -22.44
C LYS A 342 -10.80 -7.08 -21.96
N SER A 343 -10.66 -7.85 -20.89
CA SER A 343 -9.34 -8.32 -20.43
C SER A 343 -8.65 -9.22 -21.46
N MET A 344 -9.39 -10.12 -22.12
CA MET A 344 -8.81 -10.99 -23.16
C MET A 344 -8.26 -10.19 -24.35
N ARG A 345 -8.97 -9.15 -24.79
CA ARG A 345 -8.45 -8.23 -25.82
C ARG A 345 -7.16 -7.53 -25.38
N ASN A 346 -7.07 -7.12 -24.11
CA ASN A 346 -5.84 -6.52 -23.58
C ASN A 346 -4.68 -7.51 -23.55
N ILE A 347 -4.92 -8.77 -23.15
CA ILE A 347 -3.92 -9.84 -23.20
C ILE A 347 -3.39 -10.02 -24.63
N LEU A 348 -4.27 -10.11 -25.63
CA LEU A 348 -3.86 -10.22 -27.04
C LEU A 348 -3.11 -8.98 -27.54
N LYS A 349 -3.49 -7.77 -27.08
CA LYS A 349 -2.74 -6.53 -27.36
C LYS A 349 -1.33 -6.58 -26.75
N VAL A 350 -1.13 -7.19 -25.58
CA VAL A 350 0.21 -7.38 -24.99
C VAL A 350 1.06 -8.29 -25.89
N LYS A 351 0.51 -9.45 -26.32
CA LYS A 351 1.17 -10.35 -27.29
C LYS A 351 1.58 -9.60 -28.56
N LYS A 352 0.61 -8.91 -29.22
CA LYS A 352 0.85 -8.13 -30.43
C LYS A 352 1.93 -7.06 -30.27
N ASN A 353 2.07 -6.51 -29.07
CA ASN A 353 3.06 -5.48 -28.77
C ASN A 353 4.44 -6.04 -28.35
N HIS A 354 4.65 -7.36 -28.45
CA HIS A 354 5.83 -8.08 -27.97
C HIS A 354 6.15 -7.77 -26.50
N GLY A 355 5.12 -7.68 -25.66
CA GLY A 355 5.25 -7.45 -24.21
C GLY A 355 5.24 -8.76 -23.41
N ASN A 356 5.83 -8.75 -22.22
CA ASN A 356 5.72 -9.86 -21.28
C ASN A 356 4.40 -9.76 -20.52
N LEU A 357 3.72 -10.88 -20.32
CA LEU A 357 2.45 -10.94 -19.59
C LEU A 357 2.68 -11.61 -18.23
N GLY A 358 2.14 -11.06 -17.15
CA GLY A 358 2.20 -11.66 -15.82
C GLY A 358 0.79 -11.95 -15.29
N LEU A 359 0.52 -13.16 -14.78
CA LEU A 359 -0.77 -13.51 -14.18
C LEU A 359 -0.62 -14.64 -13.16
N ALA A 360 -1.55 -14.70 -12.19
CA ALA A 360 -1.70 -15.83 -11.29
C ALA A 360 -2.88 -16.70 -11.75
N PRO A 361 -2.65 -17.91 -12.27
CA PRO A 361 -3.73 -18.78 -12.75
C PRO A 361 -4.78 -19.12 -11.68
N GLU A 362 -4.41 -19.11 -10.40
CA GLU A 362 -5.34 -19.32 -9.27
C GLU A 362 -6.47 -18.30 -9.22
N GLY A 363 -6.26 -17.07 -9.74
CA GLY A 363 -7.26 -16.01 -9.75
C GLY A 363 -7.62 -15.44 -8.36
N ARG A 364 -7.19 -16.08 -7.27
CA ARG A 364 -7.38 -15.66 -5.88
C ARG A 364 -6.16 -16.00 -5.04
N LEU A 365 -6.07 -15.38 -3.87
CA LEU A 365 -5.10 -15.76 -2.84
C LEU A 365 -5.54 -17.04 -2.13
N SER A 366 -4.59 -17.93 -1.87
CA SER A 366 -4.84 -19.10 -1.02
C SER A 366 -5.25 -18.69 0.40
N ALA A 367 -6.28 -19.34 0.94
CA ALA A 367 -6.72 -19.13 2.32
C ALA A 367 -5.82 -19.88 3.31
N TYR A 368 -5.28 -21.04 2.91
CA TYR A 368 -4.62 -21.99 3.81
C TYR A 368 -3.30 -22.55 3.28
N GLY A 369 -2.68 -21.90 2.29
CA GLY A 369 -1.28 -22.17 1.91
C GLY A 369 -1.09 -23.31 0.90
N THR A 370 -2.16 -23.74 0.23
CA THR A 370 -2.08 -24.68 -0.89
C THR A 370 -2.82 -24.12 -2.11
N LEU A 371 -2.61 -24.79 -3.25
CA LEU A 371 -3.42 -24.56 -4.45
C LEU A 371 -4.88 -24.96 -4.17
N GLU A 372 -5.81 -24.11 -4.59
CA GLU A 372 -7.25 -24.37 -4.46
C GLU A 372 -7.84 -24.89 -5.76
N SER A 373 -7.72 -24.06 -6.80
CA SER A 373 -8.15 -24.36 -8.15
C SER A 373 -7.46 -23.40 -9.11
N ILE A 374 -7.37 -23.81 -10.37
CA ILE A 374 -6.89 -22.97 -11.46
C ILE A 374 -8.10 -22.41 -12.21
N THR A 375 -8.04 -21.14 -12.60
CA THR A 375 -9.11 -20.49 -13.36
C THR A 375 -9.39 -21.28 -14.63
N PRO A 376 -10.66 -21.64 -14.91
CA PRO A 376 -11.02 -22.37 -16.11
C PRO A 376 -10.52 -21.70 -17.39
N ALA A 377 -10.16 -22.53 -18.39
CA ALA A 377 -9.63 -22.10 -19.69
C ALA A 377 -8.25 -21.43 -19.67
N THR A 378 -7.47 -21.58 -18.58
CA THR A 378 -6.08 -21.08 -18.55
C THR A 378 -5.20 -21.81 -19.57
N GLY A 379 -5.25 -23.14 -19.71
CA GLY A 379 -4.47 -23.85 -20.72
C GLY A 379 -4.82 -23.42 -22.14
N LYS A 380 -6.12 -23.25 -22.43
CA LYS A 380 -6.60 -22.67 -23.71
C LYS A 380 -6.03 -21.27 -23.98
N LEU A 381 -5.95 -20.43 -22.96
CA LEU A 381 -5.31 -19.10 -23.08
C LEU A 381 -3.82 -19.24 -23.40
N LEU A 382 -3.08 -20.08 -22.67
CA LEU A 382 -1.65 -20.27 -22.88
C LEU A 382 -1.36 -20.80 -24.30
N LYS A 383 -2.12 -21.80 -24.75
CA LYS A 383 -2.03 -22.34 -26.11
C LYS A 383 -2.18 -21.26 -27.18
N ASN A 384 -3.22 -20.41 -27.06
CA ASN A 384 -3.47 -19.31 -28.01
C ASN A 384 -2.40 -18.21 -27.97
N LEU A 385 -1.69 -18.06 -26.85
CA LEU A 385 -0.64 -17.06 -26.72
C LEU A 385 0.64 -17.47 -27.45
N GLU A 386 0.94 -18.76 -27.59
CA GLU A 386 2.13 -19.27 -28.32
C GLU A 386 3.42 -18.54 -27.88
N MET A 387 3.55 -18.31 -26.58
CA MET A 387 4.67 -17.61 -25.95
C MET A 387 5.32 -18.56 -24.95
N ASN A 388 6.63 -18.40 -24.72
CA ASN A 388 7.28 -19.14 -23.64
C ASN A 388 6.55 -18.88 -22.32
N VAL A 389 6.26 -19.93 -21.57
CA VAL A 389 5.61 -19.85 -20.26
C VAL A 389 6.64 -20.15 -19.19
N ILE A 390 6.95 -19.14 -18.39
CA ILE A 390 7.84 -19.24 -17.25
C ILE A 390 6.98 -19.41 -16.01
N TYR A 391 7.25 -20.45 -15.24
CA TYR A 391 6.68 -20.61 -13.91
C TYR A 391 7.63 -20.08 -12.86
N SER A 392 7.12 -19.17 -12.02
CA SER A 392 7.76 -18.65 -10.83
C SER A 392 7.15 -19.34 -9.61
N GLN A 393 7.76 -20.44 -9.18
CA GLN A 393 7.37 -21.15 -7.98
C GLN A 393 7.85 -20.39 -6.75
N ILE A 394 6.91 -20.02 -5.87
CA ILE A 394 7.15 -19.21 -4.68
C ILE A 394 6.89 -20.09 -3.45
N HIS A 395 7.86 -20.12 -2.54
CA HIS A 395 7.74 -20.79 -1.26
C HIS A 395 8.04 -19.87 -0.08
N GLY A 396 7.38 -20.15 1.03
CA GLY A 396 7.52 -19.44 2.30
C GLY A 396 6.78 -18.10 2.33
N SER A 397 6.17 -17.65 1.22
CA SER A 397 5.48 -16.36 1.17
C SER A 397 4.12 -16.39 1.86
N TYR A 398 3.43 -17.55 1.90
CA TYR A 398 2.18 -17.72 2.68
C TYR A 398 2.39 -17.26 4.12
N PHE A 399 3.44 -17.75 4.76
CA PHE A 399 3.78 -17.45 6.15
C PHE A 399 4.27 -16.01 6.39
N THR A 400 4.64 -15.28 5.33
CA THR A 400 5.02 -13.87 5.48
C THR A 400 3.82 -12.94 5.55
N PHE A 401 2.79 -13.16 4.73
CA PHE A 401 1.62 -12.31 4.72
C PHE A 401 0.37 -13.03 4.19
N PRO A 402 -0.10 -14.04 4.94
CA PRO A 402 -1.24 -14.83 4.54
C PRO A 402 -2.49 -13.95 4.48
N LYS A 403 -3.45 -14.37 3.66
CA LYS A 403 -4.67 -13.62 3.36
C LYS A 403 -5.38 -13.10 4.61
N TRP A 404 -5.50 -13.96 5.63
CA TRP A 404 -6.19 -13.70 6.89
C TRP A 404 -5.47 -12.74 7.83
N SER A 405 -4.16 -12.55 7.67
CA SER A 405 -3.41 -11.68 8.56
C SER A 405 -3.58 -10.20 8.21
N LYS A 406 -3.64 -9.37 9.25
CA LYS A 406 -3.58 -7.91 9.14
C LYS A 406 -2.16 -7.38 8.98
N PHE A 407 -1.13 -8.10 9.45
CA PHE A 407 0.25 -7.64 9.47
C PHE A 407 1.20 -8.61 8.75
N SER A 408 2.22 -8.06 8.10
CA SER A 408 3.29 -8.86 7.50
C SER A 408 4.34 -9.27 8.52
N ARG A 409 4.82 -10.50 8.39
CA ARG A 409 5.79 -11.18 9.27
C ARG A 409 7.15 -11.24 8.58
N LYS A 410 8.23 -11.04 9.33
CA LYS A 410 9.59 -11.29 8.83
C LYS A 410 9.77 -12.80 8.65
N GLY A 411 10.42 -13.20 7.56
CA GLY A 411 10.52 -14.61 7.19
C GLY A 411 11.59 -14.88 6.15
N ARG A 412 11.45 -16.00 5.44
CA ARG A 412 12.22 -16.36 4.24
C ARG A 412 11.23 -16.59 3.11
N VAL A 413 11.54 -16.07 1.93
CA VAL A 413 10.81 -16.37 0.69
C VAL A 413 11.82 -16.92 -0.31
N GLU A 414 11.48 -18.03 -0.95
CA GLU A 414 12.31 -18.67 -1.97
C GLU A 414 11.55 -18.67 -3.30
N ILE A 415 12.20 -18.23 -4.37
CA ILE A 415 11.62 -18.22 -5.71
C ILE A 415 12.49 -19.07 -6.64
N LYS A 416 11.87 -20.05 -7.29
CA LYS A 416 12.49 -20.86 -8.34
C LYS A 416 11.76 -20.63 -9.65
N TYR A 417 12.51 -20.21 -10.67
CA TYR A 417 11.98 -20.03 -12.02
C TYR A 417 12.28 -21.25 -12.87
N SER A 418 11.30 -21.70 -13.65
CA SER A 418 11.44 -22.76 -14.65
C SER A 418 10.71 -22.39 -15.94
N LEU A 419 11.18 -22.94 -17.07
CA LEU A 419 10.41 -22.92 -18.31
C LEU A 419 9.38 -24.05 -18.23
N LEU A 420 8.10 -23.68 -18.10
CA LEU A 420 7.00 -24.65 -18.05
C LEU A 420 6.61 -25.11 -19.44
N PHE A 421 6.54 -24.19 -20.40
CA PHE A 421 6.28 -24.52 -21.80
C PHE A 421 7.12 -23.65 -22.72
N SER A 422 7.66 -24.23 -23.79
CA SER A 422 8.21 -23.42 -24.89
C SER A 422 7.10 -22.99 -25.85
N ALA A 423 7.31 -21.88 -26.56
CA ALA A 423 6.34 -21.39 -27.55
C ALA A 423 6.04 -22.44 -28.65
N SER A 424 7.05 -23.17 -29.12
CA SER A 424 6.90 -24.23 -30.13
C SER A 424 6.16 -25.44 -29.59
N GLU A 425 6.42 -25.84 -28.34
CA GLU A 425 5.75 -26.97 -27.68
C GLU A 425 4.25 -26.72 -27.51
N LEU A 426 3.85 -25.50 -27.09
CA LEU A 426 2.43 -25.15 -26.90
C LEU A 426 1.58 -25.31 -28.16
N ALA A 427 2.18 -25.14 -29.35
CA ALA A 427 1.46 -25.28 -30.61
C ALA A 427 1.00 -26.74 -30.86
N HIS A 428 1.72 -27.71 -30.31
CA HIS A 428 1.51 -29.13 -30.58
C HIS A 428 0.75 -29.86 -29.48
N LEU A 429 0.85 -29.41 -28.22
CA LEU A 429 0.14 -30.04 -27.09
C LEU A 429 -1.37 -29.86 -27.19
N SER A 430 -2.13 -30.87 -26.78
CA SER A 430 -3.58 -30.77 -26.57
C SER A 430 -3.90 -29.82 -25.40
N ILE A 431 -5.15 -29.35 -25.29
CA ILE A 431 -5.54 -28.48 -24.17
C ILE A 431 -5.47 -29.26 -22.84
N GLU A 432 -5.85 -30.53 -22.85
CA GLU A 432 -5.81 -31.42 -21.69
C GLU A 432 -4.37 -31.63 -21.20
N GLU A 433 -3.42 -31.90 -22.10
CA GLU A 433 -2.00 -32.04 -21.74
C GLU A 433 -1.43 -30.76 -21.12
N ILE A 434 -1.85 -29.59 -21.63
CA ILE A 434 -1.45 -28.29 -21.08
C ILE A 434 -2.04 -28.09 -19.70
N ASP A 435 -3.34 -28.36 -19.52
CA ASP A 435 -4.02 -28.18 -18.24
C ASP A 435 -3.46 -29.14 -17.17
N ASP A 436 -3.19 -30.40 -17.52
CA ASP A 436 -2.62 -31.41 -16.60
C ASP A 436 -1.20 -31.03 -16.15
N ARG A 437 -0.33 -30.62 -17.09
CA ARG A 437 1.03 -30.19 -16.75
C ARG A 437 1.03 -28.89 -15.97
N LEU A 438 0.13 -27.95 -16.31
CA LEU A 438 -0.04 -26.70 -15.57
C LEU A 438 -0.48 -26.98 -14.13
N PHE A 439 -1.49 -27.82 -13.94
CA PHE A 439 -1.98 -28.21 -12.62
C PHE A 439 -0.90 -28.89 -11.80
N THR A 440 -0.19 -29.87 -12.40
CA THR A 440 0.90 -30.59 -11.74
C THR A 440 2.01 -29.64 -11.29
N ALA A 441 2.44 -28.71 -12.15
CA ALA A 441 3.49 -27.75 -11.82
C ALA A 441 3.06 -26.75 -10.75
N MET A 442 1.79 -26.35 -10.75
CA MET A 442 1.23 -25.39 -9.81
C MET A 442 0.71 -26.03 -8.52
N ASN A 443 0.72 -27.34 -8.37
CA ASN A 443 0.29 -27.99 -7.14
C ASN A 443 1.36 -27.80 -6.05
N TYR A 444 1.13 -26.84 -5.15
CA TYR A 444 2.04 -26.51 -4.06
C TYR A 444 1.38 -26.71 -2.70
N ASP A 445 2.22 -27.00 -1.71
CA ASP A 445 1.84 -27.09 -0.31
C ASP A 445 2.90 -26.42 0.56
N GLU A 446 2.56 -25.26 1.10
CA GLU A 446 3.47 -24.46 1.93
C GLU A 446 3.77 -25.14 3.27
N TYR A 447 2.86 -25.95 3.81
CA TYR A 447 3.09 -26.68 5.06
C TYR A 447 4.01 -27.87 4.86
N ALA A 448 3.90 -28.57 3.71
CA ALA A 448 4.88 -29.59 3.33
C ALA A 448 6.28 -28.97 3.14
N TRP A 449 6.36 -27.81 2.47
CA TRP A 449 7.63 -27.08 2.34
C TRP A 449 8.18 -26.68 3.71
N GLN A 450 7.34 -26.15 4.61
CA GLN A 450 7.73 -25.71 5.93
C GLN A 450 8.19 -26.85 6.84
N ALA A 451 7.57 -28.02 6.75
CA ALA A 451 7.96 -29.21 7.51
C ALA A 451 9.42 -29.61 7.24
N VAL A 452 9.88 -29.47 5.98
CA VAL A 452 11.27 -29.75 5.57
C VAL A 452 12.20 -28.59 5.91
N ASN A 453 11.75 -27.35 5.70
CA ASN A 453 12.61 -26.17 5.73
C ASN A 453 12.75 -25.50 7.11
N GLN A 454 11.80 -25.75 8.02
CA GLN A 454 11.80 -25.30 9.42
C GLN A 454 12.18 -23.83 9.57
N VAL A 455 11.49 -22.94 8.85
CA VAL A 455 11.78 -21.50 8.88
C VAL A 455 10.94 -20.82 9.96
N PRO A 456 11.53 -20.17 10.97
CA PRO A 456 10.76 -19.40 11.93
C PRO A 456 10.32 -18.05 11.33
N TYR A 457 9.06 -17.69 11.56
CA TYR A 457 8.46 -16.42 11.16
C TYR A 457 8.20 -15.53 12.39
N LYS A 458 8.47 -14.22 12.26
CA LYS A 458 8.38 -13.27 13.38
C LYS A 458 7.44 -12.13 13.07
N GLY A 459 6.45 -11.90 13.93
CA GLY A 459 5.47 -10.83 13.78
C GLY A 459 4.77 -10.50 15.10
N LYS A 460 3.80 -9.60 15.04
CA LYS A 460 2.88 -9.29 16.15
C LYS A 460 1.51 -9.84 15.80
N LYS A 461 0.69 -10.15 16.81
CA LYS A 461 -0.71 -10.56 16.62
C LYS A 461 -0.78 -11.74 15.65
N PHE A 462 -0.01 -12.78 15.97
CA PHE A 462 0.35 -13.86 15.07
C PHE A 462 -0.85 -14.74 14.69
N ALA A 463 -1.83 -14.95 15.58
CA ALA A 463 -3.04 -15.71 15.31
C ALA A 463 -4.23 -14.83 14.89
N GLU A 464 -4.20 -13.52 15.16
CA GLU A 464 -5.32 -12.61 14.82
C GLU A 464 -5.64 -12.64 13.33
N GLY A 465 -6.90 -12.95 13.01
CA GLY A 465 -7.40 -13.14 11.66
C GLY A 465 -7.83 -14.58 11.37
N LEU A 466 -7.29 -15.57 12.10
CA LEU A 466 -7.60 -16.98 11.90
C LEU A 466 -9.06 -17.32 12.18
N GLU A 467 -9.71 -16.65 13.14
CA GLU A 467 -11.12 -16.84 13.46
C GLU A 467 -12.08 -16.50 12.30
N HIS A 468 -11.56 -15.86 11.24
CA HIS A 468 -12.31 -15.55 10.01
C HIS A 468 -12.06 -16.54 8.87
N ILE A 469 -11.19 -17.54 9.07
CA ILE A 469 -10.97 -18.64 8.11
C ILE A 469 -11.14 -20.03 8.74
N LEU A 470 -10.95 -20.13 10.06
CA LEU A 470 -11.26 -21.27 10.90
C LEU A 470 -12.54 -20.92 11.66
N TYR A 471 -13.69 -21.28 11.08
CA TYR A 471 -15.01 -20.94 11.58
C TYR A 471 -15.66 -22.09 12.34
N LEU A 472 -15.16 -23.32 12.24
CA LEU A 472 -15.70 -24.48 12.94
C LEU A 472 -14.69 -24.98 13.99
N CYS A 473 -15.13 -25.21 15.24
CA CYS A 473 -14.28 -25.78 16.28
C CYS A 473 -14.15 -27.31 16.15
N PRO A 474 -12.94 -27.91 16.07
CA PRO A 474 -12.73 -29.35 15.96
C PRO A 474 -13.17 -30.15 17.19
N VAL A 475 -13.33 -29.49 18.34
CA VAL A 475 -13.66 -30.16 19.62
C VAL A 475 -15.16 -30.23 19.83
N CYS A 476 -15.87 -29.12 19.68
CA CYS A 476 -17.31 -29.02 19.99
C CYS A 476 -18.19 -28.75 18.78
N HIS A 477 -17.61 -28.60 17.58
CA HIS A 477 -18.28 -28.30 16.32
C HIS A 477 -19.13 -27.01 16.32
N GLN A 478 -18.96 -26.14 17.31
CA GLN A 478 -19.66 -24.86 17.34
C GLN A 478 -19.08 -23.90 16.30
N GLU A 479 -19.93 -23.43 15.38
CA GLU A 479 -19.58 -22.42 14.39
C GLU A 479 -19.34 -21.04 15.01
N TYR A 480 -18.42 -20.29 14.40
CA TYR A 480 -18.06 -18.90 14.70
C TYR A 480 -17.71 -18.64 16.18
N SER A 481 -17.31 -19.67 16.91
CA SER A 481 -17.03 -19.63 18.35
C SER A 481 -15.59 -19.23 18.69
N LEU A 482 -14.67 -19.25 17.72
CA LEU A 482 -13.25 -19.00 17.95
C LEU A 482 -12.96 -17.50 18.06
N THR A 483 -12.04 -17.13 18.94
CA THR A 483 -11.53 -15.76 19.08
C THR A 483 -10.02 -15.81 19.14
N ALA A 484 -9.33 -14.98 18.34
CA ALA A 484 -7.89 -14.91 18.38
C ALA A 484 -7.40 -13.65 19.09
N HIS A 485 -6.35 -13.79 19.88
CA HIS A 485 -5.67 -12.68 20.52
C HIS A 485 -4.17 -12.96 20.61
N GLY A 486 -3.34 -12.04 20.11
CA GLY A 486 -1.89 -12.27 20.11
C GLY A 486 -1.53 -13.47 19.23
N SER A 487 -0.95 -14.52 19.81
CA SER A 487 -0.60 -15.77 19.12
C SER A 487 -1.56 -16.91 19.44
N ASP A 488 -2.62 -16.65 20.20
CA ASP A 488 -3.49 -17.67 20.75
C ASP A 488 -4.90 -17.58 20.14
N LEU A 489 -5.57 -18.72 20.07
CA LEU A 489 -6.99 -18.85 19.80
C LEU A 489 -7.67 -19.54 20.98
N GLU A 490 -8.90 -19.15 21.25
CA GLU A 490 -9.76 -19.81 22.23
C GLU A 490 -11.17 -19.99 21.66
N CYS A 491 -11.76 -21.17 21.86
CA CYS A 491 -13.17 -21.38 21.58
C CYS A 491 -14.02 -20.86 22.73
N GLN A 492 -14.94 -19.92 22.48
CA GLN A 492 -15.82 -19.34 23.50
C GLN A 492 -16.92 -20.30 23.99
N HIS A 493 -17.05 -21.49 23.38
CA HIS A 493 -18.04 -22.50 23.76
C HIS A 493 -17.45 -23.63 24.62
N CYS A 494 -16.35 -24.25 24.19
CA CYS A 494 -15.73 -25.35 24.93
C CYS A 494 -14.41 -24.97 25.62
N HIS A 495 -13.98 -23.71 25.52
CA HIS A 495 -12.77 -23.16 26.15
C HIS A 495 -11.46 -23.85 25.76
N THR A 496 -11.45 -24.64 24.68
CA THR A 496 -10.20 -25.21 24.15
C THR A 496 -9.26 -24.08 23.71
N LYS A 497 -7.99 -24.19 24.09
CA LYS A 497 -6.95 -23.19 23.84
C LYS A 497 -5.96 -23.72 22.81
N ILE A 498 -5.59 -22.87 21.87
CA ILE A 498 -4.66 -23.19 20.80
C ILE A 498 -3.61 -22.09 20.69
N HIS A 499 -2.34 -22.45 20.64
CA HIS A 499 -1.24 -21.54 20.38
C HIS A 499 -0.71 -21.72 18.96
N LEU A 500 -0.61 -20.64 18.18
CA LEU A 500 0.06 -20.66 16.87
C LEU A 500 1.53 -20.30 17.05
N ASN A 501 2.41 -21.28 16.90
CA ASN A 501 3.84 -21.11 17.10
C ASN A 501 4.53 -20.41 15.90
N PRO A 502 5.78 -19.96 16.02
CA PRO A 502 6.52 -19.28 14.94
C PRO A 502 6.77 -20.11 13.67
N TYR A 503 6.55 -21.43 13.73
CA TYR A 503 6.69 -22.36 12.60
C TYR A 503 5.37 -22.65 11.90
N TYR A 504 4.27 -22.03 12.36
CA TYR A 504 2.91 -22.20 11.87
C TYR A 504 2.23 -23.54 12.21
N ASP A 505 2.75 -24.25 13.21
CA ASP A 505 2.03 -25.36 13.82
C ASP A 505 1.10 -24.83 14.94
N LEU A 506 -0.01 -25.53 15.13
CA LEU A 506 -1.01 -25.30 16.16
C LEU A 506 -0.71 -26.23 17.34
N GLU A 507 -0.50 -25.66 18.52
CA GLU A 507 -0.20 -26.35 19.76
C GLU A 507 -1.42 -26.28 20.68
N SER A 508 -1.87 -27.42 21.21
CA SER A 508 -3.01 -27.51 22.14
C SER A 508 -2.88 -28.75 23.00
N ASP A 509 -3.45 -28.72 24.21
CA ASP A 509 -3.59 -29.91 25.07
C ASP A 509 -4.71 -30.86 24.59
N ASN A 510 -5.43 -30.50 23.53
CA ASN A 510 -6.52 -31.29 22.97
C ASN A 510 -6.11 -31.92 21.63
N ASP A 511 -6.02 -33.25 21.61
CA ASP A 511 -5.58 -34.04 20.44
C ASP A 511 -6.51 -33.93 19.21
N LEU A 512 -7.72 -33.40 19.36
CA LEU A 512 -8.64 -33.15 18.24
C LEU A 512 -8.24 -31.91 17.43
N ILE A 513 -7.36 -31.05 17.94
CA ILE A 513 -6.90 -29.87 17.22
C ILE A 513 -5.96 -30.30 16.08
N PRO A 514 -6.26 -29.96 14.81
CA PRO A 514 -5.38 -30.27 13.69
C PRO A 514 -4.01 -29.62 13.85
N LYS A 515 -2.97 -30.31 13.38
CA LYS A 515 -1.56 -29.87 13.51
C LYS A 515 -1.31 -28.46 12.98
N ASN A 516 -2.01 -28.06 11.91
CA ASN A 516 -1.79 -26.77 11.26
C ASN A 516 -3.09 -26.25 10.61
N ILE A 517 -3.03 -25.01 10.12
CA ILE A 517 -4.19 -24.31 9.54
C ILE A 517 -4.68 -24.99 8.25
N ARG A 518 -3.79 -25.59 7.43
CA ARG A 518 -4.18 -26.33 6.22
C ARG A 518 -5.08 -27.51 6.58
N ASP A 519 -4.64 -28.32 7.54
CA ASP A 519 -5.36 -29.53 7.93
C ASP A 519 -6.73 -29.19 8.54
N TRP A 520 -6.79 -28.14 9.37
CA TRP A 520 -8.06 -27.63 9.90
C TRP A 520 -8.97 -27.11 8.79
N TYR A 521 -8.45 -26.30 7.87
CA TYR A 521 -9.25 -25.76 6.78
C TYR A 521 -9.83 -26.86 5.88
N LEU A 522 -9.02 -27.86 5.54
CA LEU A 522 -9.45 -29.02 4.76
C LEU A 522 -10.51 -29.85 5.49
N TRP A 523 -10.40 -30.03 6.81
CA TRP A 523 -11.43 -30.67 7.61
C TRP A 523 -12.78 -29.92 7.52
N GLN A 524 -12.79 -28.59 7.61
CA GLN A 524 -14.02 -27.80 7.42
C GLN A 524 -14.63 -28.02 6.03
N LYS A 525 -13.80 -28.10 4.97
CA LYS A 525 -14.29 -28.41 3.62
C LYS A 525 -14.92 -29.79 3.55
N GLN A 526 -14.37 -30.77 4.26
CA GLN A 526 -14.93 -32.12 4.31
C GLN A 526 -16.29 -32.14 5.02
N VAL A 527 -16.43 -31.43 6.14
CA VAL A 527 -17.72 -31.25 6.83
C VAL A 527 -18.76 -30.61 5.89
N GLU A 528 -18.39 -29.53 5.20
CA GLU A 528 -19.33 -28.88 4.26
C GLU A 528 -19.67 -29.75 3.06
N LYS A 529 -18.77 -30.63 2.62
CA LYS A 529 -19.04 -31.58 1.54
C LYS A 529 -20.14 -32.57 1.91
N GLU A 530 -20.20 -32.97 3.18
CA GLU A 530 -21.27 -33.82 3.72
C GLU A 530 -22.58 -33.03 3.81
N ASN A 531 -22.54 -31.78 4.28
CA ASN A 531 -23.71 -30.91 4.36
C ASN A 531 -24.37 -30.68 2.99
N ILE A 532 -23.60 -30.36 1.94
CA ILE A 532 -24.14 -30.11 0.59
C ILE A 532 -24.62 -31.40 -0.12
N ALA A 533 -24.44 -32.58 0.48
CA ALA A 533 -25.04 -33.80 -0.03
C ALA A 533 -26.57 -33.78 0.18
N HIS A 534 -27.06 -33.07 1.20
CA HIS A 534 -28.49 -32.88 1.44
C HIS A 534 -29.13 -32.00 0.34
N PRO A 535 -30.21 -32.45 -0.33
CA PRO A 535 -30.81 -31.76 -1.48
C PRO A 535 -31.29 -30.33 -1.22
N ASP A 536 -31.67 -30.05 0.03
CA ASP A 536 -32.25 -28.78 0.47
C ASP A 536 -31.26 -27.88 1.20
N TYR A 537 -29.97 -28.25 1.22
CA TYR A 537 -28.94 -27.43 1.86
C TYR A 537 -28.83 -26.06 1.19
N SER A 538 -28.91 -25.02 2.00
CA SER A 538 -28.72 -23.64 1.58
C SER A 538 -28.07 -22.82 2.69
N LEU A 539 -27.33 -21.79 2.28
CA LEU A 539 -26.82 -20.76 3.19
C LEU A 539 -27.59 -19.48 2.95
N SER A 540 -28.04 -18.81 4.01
CA SER A 540 -28.71 -17.52 3.87
C SER A 540 -28.20 -16.55 4.92
N SER A 541 -27.94 -15.31 4.51
CA SER A 541 -27.53 -14.23 5.39
C SER A 541 -28.19 -12.93 4.95
N HIS A 542 -28.58 -12.11 5.92
CA HIS A 542 -28.77 -10.69 5.66
C HIS A 542 -27.40 -10.05 5.36
N VAL A 543 -27.35 -9.16 4.37
CA VAL A 543 -26.12 -8.58 3.84
C VAL A 543 -26.30 -7.10 3.53
N LYS A 544 -25.23 -6.34 3.77
CA LYS A 544 -25.04 -5.00 3.20
C LYS A 544 -24.28 -5.12 1.89
N VAL A 545 -24.69 -4.34 0.88
CA VAL A 545 -24.13 -4.42 -0.47
C VAL A 545 -23.32 -3.19 -0.79
N LYS A 546 -22.07 -3.38 -1.22
CA LYS A 546 -21.25 -2.32 -1.81
C LYS A 546 -21.04 -2.55 -3.30
N LEU A 547 -21.03 -1.47 -4.07
CA LEU A 547 -20.71 -1.44 -5.49
C LEU A 547 -19.54 -0.46 -5.75
N PRO A 548 -18.82 -0.59 -6.88
CA PRO A 548 -17.80 0.37 -7.28
C PRO A 548 -18.35 1.80 -7.31
N ASP A 549 -17.69 2.72 -6.62
CA ASP A 549 -18.06 4.14 -6.65
C ASP A 549 -17.77 4.71 -8.05
N PRO A 550 -18.78 5.25 -8.77
CA PRO A 550 -18.59 5.86 -10.09
C PRO A 550 -17.51 6.96 -10.12
N LYS A 551 -17.26 7.62 -8.98
CA LYS A 551 -16.25 8.67 -8.83
C LYS A 551 -14.82 8.11 -8.65
N GLY A 552 -14.66 6.80 -8.58
CA GLY A 552 -13.37 6.12 -8.44
C GLY A 552 -12.76 6.24 -7.05
N LYS A 553 -13.60 6.25 -6.00
CA LYS A 553 -13.16 6.25 -4.60
C LYS A 553 -13.26 4.89 -3.94
N GLY A 554 -13.15 3.81 -4.71
CA GLY A 554 -13.24 2.45 -4.21
C GLY A 554 -14.67 1.96 -4.33
N PHE A 555 -15.28 1.59 -3.20
CA PHE A 555 -16.62 1.02 -3.14
C PHE A 555 -17.51 1.85 -2.22
N ALA A 556 -18.78 1.99 -2.58
CA ALA A 556 -19.81 2.69 -1.81
C ALA A 556 -20.89 1.70 -1.37
N LEU A 557 -21.40 1.87 -0.15
CA LEU A 557 -22.59 1.16 0.31
C LEU A 557 -23.79 1.66 -0.50
N VAL A 558 -24.55 0.74 -1.09
CA VAL A 558 -25.68 1.07 -1.97
C VAL A 558 -27.00 0.51 -1.46
N GLY A 559 -26.99 -0.38 -0.47
CA GLY A 559 -28.20 -0.98 0.05
C GLY A 559 -27.94 -2.23 0.88
N GLU A 560 -29.00 -2.99 1.12
CA GLU A 560 -29.00 -4.20 1.92
C GLU A 560 -30.14 -5.15 1.51
N GLY A 561 -30.06 -6.39 1.93
CA GLY A 561 -31.01 -7.43 1.54
C GLY A 561 -30.59 -8.79 2.10
N THR A 562 -31.18 -9.84 1.54
CA THR A 562 -30.86 -11.22 1.90
C THR A 562 -30.22 -11.90 0.71
N THR A 563 -29.10 -12.57 0.95
CA THR A 563 -28.46 -13.45 -0.03
C THR A 563 -28.64 -14.89 0.41
N THR A 564 -29.00 -15.77 -0.53
CA THR A 564 -29.15 -17.22 -0.33
C THR A 564 -28.33 -17.98 -1.37
N LEU A 565 -27.41 -18.85 -0.94
CA LEU A 565 -26.68 -19.79 -1.79
C LEU A 565 -27.35 -21.16 -1.76
N SER A 566 -27.64 -21.70 -2.93
CA SER A 566 -28.23 -23.03 -3.14
C SER A 566 -27.66 -23.69 -4.41
N LYS A 567 -28.16 -24.88 -4.77
CA LYS A 567 -27.78 -25.59 -6.01
C LYS A 567 -28.04 -24.79 -7.30
N GLN A 568 -28.95 -23.82 -7.28
CA GLN A 568 -29.22 -22.94 -8.43
C GLN A 568 -28.15 -21.85 -8.57
N GLY A 569 -27.46 -21.50 -7.49
CA GLY A 569 -26.47 -20.43 -7.41
C GLY A 569 -26.74 -19.51 -6.23
N VAL A 570 -26.31 -18.25 -6.35
CA VAL A 570 -26.52 -17.24 -5.32
C VAL A 570 -27.70 -16.37 -5.72
N PHE A 571 -28.73 -16.29 -4.88
CA PHE A 571 -29.89 -15.42 -5.07
C PHE A 571 -29.82 -14.26 -4.08
N PHE A 572 -29.91 -13.03 -4.57
CA PHE A 572 -30.03 -11.83 -3.74
C PHE A 572 -31.42 -11.21 -3.92
N THR A 573 -32.06 -10.81 -2.83
CA THR A 573 -33.29 -10.02 -2.82
C THR A 573 -33.17 -8.90 -1.78
N GLY A 574 -33.49 -7.67 -2.16
CA GLY A 574 -33.35 -6.53 -1.27
C GLY A 574 -33.55 -5.19 -1.96
N ILE A 575 -33.00 -4.13 -1.39
CA ILE A 575 -33.08 -2.77 -1.92
C ILE A 575 -31.68 -2.30 -2.28
N LEU A 576 -31.45 -1.92 -3.54
CA LEU A 576 -30.20 -1.33 -4.01
C LEU A 576 -30.49 0.05 -4.61
N ASN A 577 -29.77 1.07 -4.17
CA ASN A 577 -29.96 2.47 -4.58
C ASN A 577 -31.40 2.97 -4.44
N GLY A 578 -32.16 2.46 -3.47
CA GLY A 578 -33.55 2.81 -3.22
C GLY A 578 -34.57 1.97 -4.00
N GLU A 579 -34.14 1.08 -4.90
CA GLU A 579 -35.02 0.26 -5.74
C GLU A 579 -35.03 -1.21 -5.28
N PRO A 580 -36.22 -1.86 -5.21
CA PRO A 580 -36.31 -3.30 -5.02
C PRO A 580 -35.55 -4.04 -6.13
N THR A 581 -34.68 -4.97 -5.74
CA THR A 581 -33.77 -5.66 -6.65
C THR A 581 -33.69 -7.13 -6.31
N GLU A 582 -33.86 -7.97 -7.33
CA GLU A 582 -33.64 -9.42 -7.26
C GLU A 582 -32.61 -9.83 -8.30
N ILE A 583 -31.61 -10.61 -7.90
CA ILE A 583 -30.52 -11.04 -8.79
C ILE A 583 -30.22 -12.51 -8.52
N LEU A 584 -30.24 -13.33 -9.58
CA LEU A 584 -29.77 -14.71 -9.55
C LEU A 584 -28.41 -14.83 -10.24
N PHE A 585 -27.37 -15.08 -9.44
CA PHE A 585 -26.04 -15.46 -9.90
C PHE A 585 -26.00 -16.98 -10.10
N LYS A 586 -26.35 -17.45 -11.31
CA LYS A 586 -26.39 -18.87 -11.64
C LYS A 586 -25.06 -19.56 -11.34
N LEU A 587 -25.11 -20.74 -10.71
CA LEU A 587 -23.93 -21.48 -10.25
C LEU A 587 -22.90 -21.73 -11.37
N GLN A 588 -23.36 -22.03 -12.60
CA GLN A 588 -22.49 -22.21 -13.77
C GLN A 588 -21.57 -21.00 -14.09
N ASN A 589 -21.93 -19.80 -13.63
CA ASN A 589 -21.20 -18.55 -13.85
C ASN A 589 -20.42 -18.09 -12.60
N VAL A 590 -20.39 -18.90 -11.55
CA VAL A 590 -19.74 -18.60 -10.26
C VAL A 590 -18.89 -19.81 -9.85
N PRO A 591 -17.79 -20.11 -10.59
CA PRO A 591 -16.96 -21.27 -10.31
C PRO A 591 -16.23 -21.19 -8.96
N ALA A 592 -16.07 -19.97 -8.44
CA ALA A 592 -15.61 -19.71 -7.09
C ALA A 592 -16.23 -18.40 -6.60
N ILE A 593 -16.42 -18.29 -5.27
CA ILE A 593 -16.81 -17.06 -4.59
C ILE A 593 -15.57 -16.56 -3.82
N PRO A 594 -14.84 -15.55 -4.33
CA PRO A 594 -13.78 -14.91 -3.57
C PRO A 594 -14.33 -14.27 -2.30
N PHE A 595 -13.49 -14.12 -1.29
CA PHE A 595 -13.86 -13.42 -0.06
C PHE A 595 -12.71 -12.56 0.46
N GLY A 596 -13.05 -11.42 1.06
CA GLY A 596 -12.18 -10.62 1.90
C GLY A 596 -12.27 -11.09 3.36
N VAL A 597 -11.14 -11.38 3.98
CA VAL A 597 -11.11 -11.82 5.39
C VAL A 597 -11.51 -10.64 6.27
N ASN A 598 -12.59 -10.80 7.05
CA ASN A 598 -13.19 -9.75 7.88
C ASN A 598 -13.68 -8.53 7.07
N GLU A 599 -14.11 -8.75 5.82
CA GLU A 599 -14.52 -7.67 4.92
C GLU A 599 -15.83 -7.97 4.18
N ASP A 600 -15.86 -8.99 3.32
CA ASP A 600 -17.00 -9.30 2.43
C ASP A 600 -16.79 -10.64 1.68
N PHE A 601 -17.80 -11.07 0.93
CA PHE A 601 -17.63 -12.00 -0.18
C PHE A 601 -18.02 -11.35 -1.51
N GLU A 602 -17.36 -11.78 -2.58
CA GLU A 602 -17.34 -11.10 -3.87
C GLU A 602 -18.06 -11.93 -4.94
N ILE A 603 -18.93 -11.31 -5.73
CA ILE A 603 -19.48 -11.91 -6.94
C ILE A 603 -19.37 -10.93 -8.09
N TYR A 604 -18.78 -11.38 -9.19
CA TYR A 604 -18.78 -10.63 -10.45
C TYR A 604 -20.05 -10.99 -11.22
N HIS A 605 -20.71 -10.03 -11.83
CA HIS A 605 -21.90 -10.26 -12.66
C HIS A 605 -22.15 -9.07 -13.58
N ASN A 606 -22.42 -9.31 -14.87
CA ASN A 606 -22.76 -8.28 -15.85
C ASN A 606 -21.85 -7.05 -15.78
N ASP A 607 -20.53 -7.26 -15.90
CA ASP A 607 -19.53 -6.18 -15.85
C ASP A 607 -19.47 -5.37 -14.54
N THR A 608 -20.12 -5.88 -13.48
CA THR A 608 -20.17 -5.27 -12.15
C THR A 608 -19.62 -6.22 -11.09
N LEU A 609 -18.97 -5.66 -10.07
CA LEU A 609 -18.49 -6.38 -8.90
C LEU A 609 -19.39 -6.06 -7.71
N TYR A 610 -19.97 -7.10 -7.10
CA TYR A 610 -20.81 -7.02 -5.93
C TYR A 610 -20.01 -7.46 -4.71
N TYR A 611 -19.97 -6.61 -3.68
CA TYR A 611 -19.48 -6.97 -2.36
C TYR A 611 -20.65 -7.13 -1.42
N PHE A 612 -20.77 -8.33 -0.87
CA PHE A 612 -21.78 -8.69 0.11
C PHE A 612 -21.12 -8.80 1.48
N ILE A 613 -21.61 -8.01 2.43
CA ILE A 613 -21.11 -7.94 3.79
C ILE A 613 -22.17 -8.57 4.69
N PRO A 614 -22.01 -9.84 5.09
CA PRO A 614 -22.96 -10.48 5.99
C PRO A 614 -22.93 -9.84 7.38
N ASP A 615 -24.06 -9.91 8.09
CA ASP A 615 -24.15 -9.42 9.48
C ASP A 615 -23.11 -10.09 10.38
N ASN A 616 -22.93 -11.40 10.21
CA ASN A 616 -21.80 -12.12 10.76
C ASN A 616 -20.67 -12.22 9.71
N ILE A 617 -19.70 -11.32 9.82
CA ILE A 617 -18.55 -11.24 8.90
C ILE A 617 -17.70 -12.53 8.84
N ARG A 618 -17.82 -13.41 9.83
CA ARG A 618 -17.09 -14.69 9.87
C ARG A 618 -17.67 -15.72 8.88
N GLU A 619 -18.87 -15.50 8.36
CA GLU A 619 -19.49 -16.38 7.38
C GLU A 619 -18.80 -16.33 6.00
N CYS A 620 -18.11 -15.23 5.66
CA CYS A 620 -17.54 -15.03 4.32
C CYS A 620 -16.69 -16.21 3.81
N VAL A 621 -15.94 -16.87 4.70
CA VAL A 621 -15.16 -18.07 4.33
C VAL A 621 -16.06 -19.26 4.01
N LYS A 622 -17.15 -19.46 4.76
CA LYS A 622 -18.11 -20.54 4.56
C LYS A 622 -18.85 -20.37 3.23
N TRP A 623 -19.23 -19.13 2.87
CA TRP A 623 -19.74 -18.79 1.54
C TRP A 623 -18.78 -19.21 0.42
N SER A 624 -17.48 -18.97 0.60
CA SER A 624 -16.44 -19.40 -0.35
C SER A 624 -16.34 -20.92 -0.47
N VAL A 625 -16.26 -21.62 0.67
CA VAL A 625 -16.13 -23.09 0.74
C VAL A 625 -17.35 -23.78 0.12
N VAL A 626 -18.55 -23.42 0.57
CA VAL A 626 -19.79 -24.05 0.09
C VAL A 626 -20.05 -23.71 -1.38
N GLY A 627 -19.79 -22.47 -1.81
CA GLY A 627 -19.98 -22.07 -3.20
C GLY A 627 -19.11 -22.88 -4.17
N GLU A 628 -17.84 -23.10 -3.80
CA GLU A 628 -16.93 -23.93 -4.59
C GLU A 628 -17.32 -25.40 -4.60
N LEU A 629 -17.70 -25.97 -3.44
CA LEU A 629 -18.14 -27.37 -3.37
C LEU A 629 -19.42 -27.62 -4.19
N LEU A 630 -20.38 -26.70 -4.15
CA LEU A 630 -21.59 -26.76 -4.98
C LEU A 630 -21.25 -26.68 -6.47
N TYR A 631 -20.34 -25.79 -6.88
CA TYR A 631 -19.90 -25.71 -8.27
C TYR A 631 -19.23 -27.01 -8.74
N ILE A 632 -18.35 -27.59 -7.92
CA ILE A 632 -17.69 -28.88 -8.25
C ILE A 632 -18.75 -29.99 -8.40
N LYS A 633 -19.75 -30.04 -7.52
CA LYS A 633 -20.86 -31.00 -7.60
C LYS A 633 -21.64 -30.81 -8.92
N TYR A 634 -21.99 -29.58 -9.25
CA TYR A 634 -22.68 -29.23 -10.50
C TYR A 634 -21.91 -29.67 -11.76
N ILE A 635 -20.59 -29.47 -11.81
CA ILE A 635 -19.77 -29.89 -12.96
C ILE A 635 -19.74 -31.41 -13.09
N LYS A 636 -19.62 -32.15 -11.98
CA LYS A 636 -19.63 -33.62 -12.00
C LYS A 636 -20.97 -34.17 -12.50
N GLU A 637 -22.08 -33.63 -11.99
CA GLU A 637 -23.43 -34.03 -12.41
C GLU A 637 -23.60 -33.83 -13.92
N LYS A 638 -23.13 -32.69 -14.46
CA LYS A 638 -23.17 -32.42 -15.91
C LYS A 638 -22.24 -33.28 -16.78
N GLN A 639 -21.21 -33.90 -16.22
CA GLN A 639 -20.35 -34.82 -16.97
C GLN A 639 -20.96 -36.22 -17.07
N HIS A 640 -21.96 -36.52 -16.24
CA HIS A 640 -22.70 -37.79 -16.21
C HIS A 640 -24.06 -37.71 -16.92
N GLU A 641 -24.51 -36.51 -17.31
CA GLU A 641 -25.63 -36.24 -18.23
C GLU A 641 -25.13 -36.25 -19.69
#